data_AF-A0A355PF47-F1
#
_entry.id   AF-A0A355PF47-F1
#
_cell.length_a   1.000
_cell.length_b   1.000
_cell.length_c   1.000
_cell.angle_alpha   90.00
_cell.angle_beta   90.00
_cell.angle_gamma   90.00
#
_symmetry.space_group_name_H-M   'P 1'
#
loop_
_entity.id
_entity.type
_entity.pdbx_description
1 polymer ?
#
loop_
_entity_poly.entity_id
_entity_poly.type
_entity_poly.pdbx_seq_one_letter_code
_entity_poly.pdbx_strand_id
1 'polypeptide(L)'
;MSKEQLHIDIDMLIEPQRVVFPVSWVGHIPLAAWLIAKLKPSVFVELGTHTGNSYLSCCQTVEQHGLTTRCYAVDTWQGDEHAGHYSHRVFDELSAYHNERYSRFSQLLRMTFDDAQAYFSDASVDLLHIDGLHTYDAVKHDFETWQPKLSSRAVVLFHDTNVRERGFGVWQLWDELSAQYPHMHFPHSHGLGVLFVGRDIPPAMHLMLERYQQDAAGLQRLFAHLGDRIVQRYERQQLQQAVEERDQRLKEYHQVVMDRDKRIAEQAADLADNRETLTQCEAQLVQTTQRLNEQLGSTSWRITRPLRETTAQFKHARQLAGGLTRFVQQRGGPGAVLKKTWSLYRQEGWGGLTQSVQRVVRRDIVHPARHDYSDWVARYDTLTPEVRQQLRDHVETLPRTPLISVVMPTYNPNPDWLIEAIESVRQQLYPHWQLCIADDASTDPAIRPILERYAQEDDRIKVIFRERNGHISATSNSALTLASGEWIALLDHDDCLAESALFWVADAINQDPQRRLIYSDEDKIDAQGQRFDPYFKTDWNEGLFYSQNLITHLGVYHTELVRRIGGFREGVEGAQDYDLALRCIEHLTPAQIHHVPRVLYHWRVHAESTAQSSDAKPYAMIAGEKALQAHLDRQGVQAKATLMNYGYRVQYALPEVLPKVSLIIPTRNGLQLTRQCIESIVEKTTYPDYEIIVIDNGSDDPDTLRYFETLKADDRIRVIRDERPFNYSALNNAGVKQAHGDIIGLLNNDLEVISPEWLTEMVSHALRPEVGAVGARLWYPDDTLQHGGVILGIGGWAGHAHKGFSKGSPGYVGRMSLISDFSAVTAACLVVQKNRFEAVGGLNETELQVACNDVDLCLRLREAGYRNVFTPYADLYHHESATRGFEDTPEKKARFEKERQYMIQRWGSVMSNDPAYNPNLTLDHEDFSLAWPPRVAPVPERVD
;
A
#
# COMPACT_ATOMS: atom_id res chain seq x y z
N MET A 1 22.39 -13.09 -42.96
CA MET A 1 22.37 -12.49 -44.31
C MET A 1 23.31 -11.29 -44.33
N SER A 2 24.16 -11.14 -45.35
CA SER A 2 25.12 -10.03 -45.43
C SER A 2 24.42 -8.69 -45.73
N LYS A 3 25.05 -7.58 -45.32
CA LYS A 3 24.57 -6.18 -45.51
C LYS A 3 24.21 -5.83 -46.96
N GLU A 4 24.68 -6.58 -47.95
CA GLU A 4 24.50 -6.30 -49.38
C GLU A 4 23.17 -6.81 -49.97
N GLN A 5 22.41 -7.67 -49.27
CA GLN A 5 21.21 -8.29 -49.82
C GLN A 5 19.89 -7.57 -49.54
N LEU A 6 19.87 -6.52 -48.71
CA LEU A 6 18.61 -5.88 -48.26
C LEU A 6 18.29 -4.51 -48.87
N HIS A 7 19.27 -3.77 -49.43
CA HIS A 7 19.07 -2.40 -49.98
C HIS A 7 18.18 -1.46 -49.12
N ILE A 8 18.07 -1.74 -47.82
CA ILE A 8 17.57 -0.80 -46.83
C ILE A 8 18.78 0.04 -46.48
N ASP A 9 18.78 1.28 -46.96
CA ASP A 9 19.78 2.28 -46.59
C ASP A 9 19.66 2.49 -45.07
N ILE A 10 20.50 1.80 -44.29
CA ILE A 10 20.50 1.88 -42.82
C ILE A 10 20.70 3.34 -42.36
N ASP A 11 21.36 4.16 -43.19
CA ASP A 11 21.56 5.59 -42.99
C ASP A 11 20.25 6.41 -43.06
N MET A 12 19.12 5.80 -43.45
CA MET A 12 17.77 6.41 -43.42
C MET A 12 16.98 6.06 -42.16
N LEU A 13 17.53 5.22 -41.27
CA LEU A 13 16.94 4.95 -39.97
C LEU A 13 17.35 6.02 -38.98
N ILE A 14 16.40 6.50 -38.18
CA ILE A 14 16.64 7.54 -37.19
C ILE A 14 16.80 6.94 -35.80
N GLU A 15 17.63 7.58 -34.99
CA GLU A 15 17.54 7.49 -33.54
C GLU A 15 16.60 8.60 -33.07
N PRO A 16 15.44 8.29 -32.47
CA PRO A 16 14.48 9.31 -32.07
C PRO A 16 15.08 10.22 -31.00
N GLN A 17 14.95 11.53 -31.19
CA GLN A 17 15.45 12.53 -30.23
C GLN A 17 14.60 12.62 -28.97
N ARG A 18 13.34 12.16 -29.05
CA ARG A 18 12.39 12.14 -27.94
C ARG A 18 11.59 10.85 -27.99
N VAL A 19 11.62 10.12 -26.88
CA VAL A 19 10.77 8.96 -26.60
C VAL A 19 10.16 9.19 -25.22
N VAL A 20 8.84 9.10 -25.13
CA VAL A 20 8.09 9.30 -23.89
C VAL A 20 7.08 8.17 -23.74
N PHE A 21 6.69 7.81 -22.53
CA PHE A 21 5.60 6.87 -22.31
C PHE A 21 4.27 7.39 -22.93
N PRO A 22 3.39 6.56 -23.51
CA PRO A 22 3.51 5.11 -23.70
C PRO A 22 4.43 4.74 -24.87
N VAL A 23 5.16 3.63 -24.71
CA VAL A 23 6.14 3.15 -25.72
C VAL A 23 5.55 2.15 -26.73
N SER A 24 4.25 1.90 -26.69
CA SER A 24 3.55 0.89 -27.53
C SER A 24 3.85 1.04 -29.02
N TRP A 25 3.90 2.27 -29.53
CA TRP A 25 4.18 2.56 -30.94
C TRP A 25 5.68 2.62 -31.28
N VAL A 26 6.57 2.80 -30.30
CA VAL A 26 7.99 3.16 -30.49
C VAL A 26 8.75 2.14 -31.35
N GLY A 27 8.38 0.86 -31.28
CA GLY A 27 8.98 -0.19 -32.11
C GLY A 27 8.75 -0.03 -33.62
N HIS A 28 7.83 0.82 -34.05
CA HIS A 28 7.56 1.10 -35.47
C HIS A 28 8.33 2.31 -36.03
N ILE A 29 9.03 3.09 -35.19
CA ILE A 29 9.78 4.28 -35.60
C ILE A 29 10.74 4.02 -36.78
N PRO A 30 11.53 2.93 -36.81
CA PRO A 30 12.44 2.67 -37.94
C PRO A 30 11.69 2.49 -39.27
N LEU A 31 10.52 1.85 -39.24
CA LEU A 31 9.70 1.65 -40.43
C LEU A 31 9.05 2.96 -40.89
N ALA A 32 8.50 3.74 -39.96
CA ALA A 32 7.91 5.04 -40.26
C ALA A 32 8.92 6.04 -40.84
N ALA A 33 10.14 6.07 -40.28
CA ALA A 33 11.24 6.87 -40.82
C ALA A 33 11.61 6.44 -42.24
N TRP A 34 11.75 5.12 -42.47
CA TRP A 34 12.04 4.60 -43.80
C TRP A 34 10.93 4.98 -44.82
N LEU A 35 9.66 4.88 -44.42
CA LEU A 35 8.51 5.24 -45.25
C LEU A 35 8.57 6.73 -45.64
N ILE A 36 8.74 7.64 -44.68
CA ILE A 36 8.85 9.09 -44.95
C ILE A 36 10.01 9.37 -45.92
N ALA A 37 11.19 8.80 -45.67
CA ALA A 37 12.39 9.07 -46.45
C ALA A 37 12.28 8.60 -47.92
N LYS A 38 11.59 7.47 -48.15
CA LYS A 38 11.44 6.87 -49.49
C LYS A 38 10.18 7.34 -50.22
N LEU A 39 9.06 7.53 -49.53
CA LEU A 39 7.82 8.04 -50.10
C LEU A 39 7.93 9.52 -50.45
N LYS A 40 8.66 10.29 -49.62
CA LYS A 40 8.82 11.75 -49.73
C LYS A 40 7.47 12.45 -49.89
N PRO A 41 6.54 12.25 -48.94
CA PRO A 41 5.18 12.75 -49.08
C PRO A 41 5.19 14.28 -49.16
N SER A 42 4.34 14.85 -50.00
CA SER A 42 4.11 16.30 -50.05
C SER A 42 3.34 16.74 -48.80
N VAL A 43 2.37 15.93 -48.39
CA VAL A 43 1.57 16.11 -47.17
C VAL A 43 1.52 14.79 -46.39
N PHE A 44 1.88 14.86 -45.11
CA PHE A 44 1.74 13.80 -44.12
C PHE A 44 0.74 14.23 -43.05
N VAL A 45 -0.24 13.36 -42.75
CA VAL A 45 -1.24 13.58 -41.71
C VAL A 45 -1.27 12.39 -40.76
N GLU A 46 -1.27 12.67 -39.45
CA GLU A 46 -1.52 11.70 -38.40
C GLU A 46 -2.82 12.05 -37.67
N LEU A 47 -3.70 11.06 -37.53
CA LEU A 47 -4.94 11.13 -36.74
C LEU A 47 -4.72 10.35 -35.44
N GLY A 48 -5.01 10.97 -34.30
CA GLY A 48 -4.87 10.34 -32.97
C GLY A 48 -3.49 10.53 -32.33
N THR A 49 -2.82 11.66 -32.58
CA THR A 49 -1.51 11.93 -31.99
C THR A 49 -1.57 12.10 -30.47
N HIS A 50 -1.13 11.09 -29.71
CA HIS A 50 -1.06 11.15 -28.25
C HIS A 50 0.18 11.94 -27.74
N THR A 51 1.21 11.28 -27.19
CA THR A 51 2.45 11.94 -26.72
C THR A 51 3.41 12.33 -27.84
N GLY A 52 3.10 11.96 -29.09
CA GLY A 52 3.82 12.35 -30.30
C GLY A 52 5.01 11.47 -30.67
N ASN A 53 5.20 10.29 -30.07
CA ASN A 53 6.32 9.40 -30.42
C ASN A 53 6.38 9.08 -31.92
N SER A 54 5.23 8.77 -32.53
CA SER A 54 5.08 8.53 -33.97
C SER A 54 5.30 9.79 -34.79
N TYR A 55 4.46 10.79 -34.56
CA TYR A 55 4.44 12.04 -35.31
C TYR A 55 5.77 12.78 -35.30
N LEU A 56 6.40 12.94 -34.13
CA LEU A 56 7.66 13.66 -34.00
C LEU A 56 8.81 12.89 -34.64
N SER A 57 8.77 11.56 -34.64
CA SER A 57 9.75 10.74 -35.36
C SER A 57 9.66 10.97 -36.86
N CYS A 58 8.44 11.02 -37.42
CA CYS A 58 8.23 11.39 -38.82
C CYS A 58 8.70 12.82 -39.13
N CYS A 59 8.41 13.79 -38.26
CA CYS A 59 8.88 15.18 -38.41
C CYS A 59 10.41 15.27 -38.37
N GLN A 60 11.05 14.52 -37.46
CA GLN A 60 12.49 14.42 -37.37
C GLN A 60 13.08 13.87 -38.69
N THR A 61 12.49 12.83 -39.27
CA THR A 61 12.92 12.29 -40.58
C THR A 61 12.77 13.33 -41.69
N VAL A 62 11.66 14.05 -41.76
CA VAL A 62 11.44 15.14 -42.74
C VAL A 62 12.55 16.19 -42.65
N GLU A 63 12.90 16.62 -41.44
CA GLU A 63 13.96 17.59 -41.21
C GLU A 63 15.34 17.04 -41.59
N GLN A 64 15.69 15.82 -41.14
CA GLN A 64 17.00 15.22 -41.37
C GLN A 64 17.29 14.97 -42.86
N HIS A 65 16.27 14.65 -43.64
CA HIS A 65 16.40 14.44 -45.08
C HIS A 65 16.11 15.68 -45.93
N GLY A 66 15.82 16.83 -45.30
CA GLY A 66 15.57 18.09 -46.01
C GLY A 66 14.36 18.03 -46.95
N LEU A 67 13.33 17.29 -46.57
CA LEU A 67 12.12 17.13 -47.39
C LEU A 67 11.24 18.39 -47.34
N THR A 68 10.51 18.67 -48.41
CA THR A 68 9.53 19.78 -48.48
C THR A 68 8.15 19.37 -47.97
N THR A 69 8.08 18.30 -47.18
CA THR A 69 6.85 17.72 -46.62
C THR A 69 6.18 18.69 -45.65
N ARG A 70 4.85 18.83 -45.77
CA ARG A 70 4.01 19.46 -44.74
C ARG A 70 3.45 18.38 -43.81
N CYS A 71 3.59 18.56 -42.51
CA CYS A 71 3.14 17.59 -41.50
C CYS A 71 1.98 18.14 -40.68
N TYR A 72 1.00 17.30 -40.37
CA TYR A 72 -0.16 17.66 -39.56
C TYR A 72 -0.49 16.57 -38.57
N ALA A 73 -0.54 16.90 -37.28
CA ALA A 73 -1.06 16.03 -36.24
C ALA A 73 -2.46 16.53 -35.87
N VAL A 74 -3.43 15.63 -35.90
CA VAL A 74 -4.82 15.93 -35.59
C VAL A 74 -5.25 15.10 -34.40
N ASP A 75 -5.67 15.77 -33.34
CA ASP A 75 -6.33 15.14 -32.19
C ASP A 75 -7.07 16.22 -31.38
N THR A 76 -8.01 15.82 -30.53
CA THR A 76 -8.61 16.72 -29.52
C THR A 76 -7.72 16.88 -28.29
N TRP A 77 -6.82 15.90 -28.05
CA TRP A 77 -6.05 15.71 -26.82
C TRP A 77 -6.92 15.65 -25.56
N GLN A 78 -8.16 15.16 -25.68
CA GLN A 78 -9.05 14.90 -24.55
C GLN A 78 -9.03 13.43 -24.12
N GLY A 79 -8.53 12.55 -25.00
CA GLY A 79 -8.57 11.10 -24.81
C GLY A 79 -9.89 10.47 -25.24
N ASP A 80 -9.95 9.14 -25.22
CA ASP A 80 -11.13 8.36 -25.59
C ASP A 80 -11.25 7.08 -24.75
N GLU A 81 -12.25 6.23 -25.04
CA GLU A 81 -12.52 5.00 -24.29
C GLU A 81 -11.36 3.98 -24.34
N HIS A 82 -10.58 3.95 -25.42
CA HIS A 82 -9.47 3.00 -25.60
C HIS A 82 -8.12 3.58 -25.15
N ALA A 83 -7.92 4.90 -25.29
CA ALA A 83 -6.71 5.60 -24.91
C ALA A 83 -6.74 6.20 -23.48
N GLY A 84 -7.91 6.26 -22.84
CA GLY A 84 -8.13 6.91 -21.54
C GLY A 84 -8.22 8.44 -21.64
N HIS A 85 -8.69 9.12 -20.59
CA HIS A 85 -8.75 10.60 -20.57
C HIS A 85 -7.36 11.20 -20.39
N TYR A 86 -7.00 12.17 -21.23
CA TYR A 86 -5.69 12.81 -21.15
C TYR A 86 -5.68 13.98 -20.17
N SER A 87 -4.57 14.12 -19.43
CA SER A 87 -4.28 15.37 -18.74
C SER A 87 -3.92 16.46 -19.75
N HIS A 88 -4.30 17.71 -19.47
CA HIS A 88 -3.89 18.88 -20.26
C HIS A 88 -2.37 18.94 -20.50
N ARG A 89 -1.57 18.39 -19.59
CA ARG A 89 -0.11 18.32 -19.70
C ARG A 89 0.40 17.62 -20.97
N VAL A 90 -0.31 16.62 -21.49
CA VAL A 90 0.13 15.85 -22.67
C VAL A 90 0.27 16.77 -23.89
N PHE A 91 -0.76 17.59 -24.15
CA PHE A 91 -0.74 18.55 -25.24
C PHE A 91 0.30 19.65 -24.99
N ASP A 92 0.38 20.18 -23.77
CA ASP A 92 1.29 21.29 -23.45
C ASP A 92 2.76 20.89 -23.64
N GLU A 93 3.16 19.70 -23.17
CA GLU A 93 4.52 19.18 -23.33
C GLU A 93 4.85 18.85 -24.79
N LEU A 94 3.91 18.20 -25.51
CA LEU A 94 4.07 17.92 -26.93
C LEU A 94 4.19 19.22 -27.73
N SER A 95 3.30 20.18 -27.50
CA SER A 95 3.27 21.46 -28.20
C SER A 95 4.54 22.27 -27.92
N ALA A 96 5.04 22.27 -26.69
CA ALA A 96 6.29 22.96 -26.36
C ALA A 96 7.47 22.37 -27.15
N TYR A 97 7.63 21.04 -27.13
CA TYR A 97 8.70 20.37 -27.84
C TYR A 97 8.59 20.53 -29.37
N HIS A 98 7.38 20.38 -29.90
CA HIS A 98 7.06 20.51 -31.33
C HIS A 98 7.33 21.93 -31.83
N ASN A 99 6.82 22.95 -31.14
CA ASN A 99 6.87 24.33 -31.63
C ASN A 99 8.30 24.87 -31.69
N GLU A 100 9.15 24.44 -30.77
CA GLU A 100 10.58 24.77 -30.75
C GLU A 100 11.32 24.22 -31.98
N ARG A 101 10.91 23.08 -32.54
CA ARG A 101 11.69 22.32 -33.54
C ARG A 101 11.06 22.28 -34.93
N TYR A 102 9.76 22.00 -35.02
CA TYR A 102 9.13 21.58 -36.29
C TYR A 102 8.07 22.56 -36.82
N SER A 103 7.72 23.62 -36.08
CA SER A 103 6.67 24.59 -36.45
C SER A 103 6.81 25.24 -37.84
N ARG A 104 8.02 25.23 -38.43
CA ARG A 104 8.28 25.77 -39.78
C ARG A 104 7.58 25.00 -40.91
N PHE A 105 7.35 23.70 -40.75
CA PHE A 105 6.71 22.84 -41.76
C PHE A 105 5.58 21.96 -41.18
N SER A 106 5.39 21.97 -39.87
CA SER A 106 4.54 21.07 -39.12
C SER A 106 3.51 21.81 -38.27
N GLN A 107 2.28 21.30 -38.16
CA GLN A 107 1.18 21.92 -37.40
C GLN A 107 0.43 20.91 -36.54
N LEU A 108 0.11 21.31 -35.30
CA LEU A 108 -0.79 20.56 -34.41
C LEU A 108 -2.20 21.15 -34.52
N LEU A 109 -3.17 20.35 -34.97
CA LEU A 109 -4.57 20.73 -35.17
C LEU A 109 -5.41 20.14 -34.04
N ARG A 110 -5.78 20.99 -33.06
CA ARG A 110 -6.56 20.58 -31.90
C ARG A 110 -8.06 20.57 -32.20
N MET A 111 -8.54 19.51 -32.85
CA MET A 111 -9.92 19.34 -33.32
C MET A 111 -10.24 17.86 -33.62
N THR A 112 -11.50 17.58 -34.00
CA THR A 112 -11.89 16.23 -34.44
C THR A 112 -11.32 15.89 -35.82
N PHE A 113 -11.23 14.61 -36.16
CA PHE A 113 -10.72 14.17 -37.46
C PHE A 113 -11.64 14.59 -38.62
N ASP A 114 -12.95 14.66 -38.38
CA ASP A 114 -13.95 15.11 -39.36
C ASP A 114 -13.79 16.60 -39.68
N ASP A 115 -13.64 17.44 -38.65
CA ASP A 115 -13.44 18.89 -38.83
C ASP A 115 -12.12 19.19 -39.57
N ALA A 116 -11.08 18.41 -39.30
CA ALA A 116 -9.77 18.61 -39.88
C ALA A 116 -9.75 18.42 -41.41
N GLN A 117 -10.69 17.67 -42.00
CA GLN A 117 -10.71 17.44 -43.45
C GLN A 117 -10.84 18.73 -44.27
N ALA A 118 -11.48 19.76 -43.72
CA ALA A 118 -11.62 21.05 -44.37
C ALA A 118 -10.27 21.77 -44.60
N TYR A 119 -9.22 21.36 -43.88
CA TYR A 119 -7.86 21.89 -44.02
C TYR A 119 -7.10 21.28 -45.21
N PHE A 120 -7.62 20.20 -45.81
CA PHE A 120 -6.94 19.44 -46.86
C PHE A 120 -7.73 19.46 -48.16
N SER A 121 -7.04 19.82 -49.26
CA SER A 121 -7.59 19.67 -50.60
C SER A 121 -7.78 18.19 -50.95
N ASP A 122 -8.75 17.88 -51.81
CA ASP A 122 -8.91 16.52 -52.32
C ASP A 122 -7.67 16.07 -53.08
N ALA A 123 -7.37 14.77 -53.00
CA ALA A 123 -6.20 14.14 -53.62
C ALA A 123 -4.84 14.78 -53.26
N SER A 124 -4.67 15.30 -52.04
CA SER A 124 -3.44 15.99 -51.60
C SER A 124 -2.61 15.25 -50.55
N VAL A 125 -3.20 14.31 -49.80
CA VAL A 125 -2.52 13.58 -48.73
C VAL A 125 -1.76 12.37 -49.30
N ASP A 126 -0.44 12.38 -49.17
CA ASP A 126 0.43 11.32 -49.70
C ASP A 126 0.71 10.23 -48.65
N LEU A 127 0.67 10.57 -47.36
CA LEU A 127 0.78 9.62 -46.25
C LEU A 127 -0.25 9.96 -45.17
N LEU A 128 -1.10 9.00 -44.82
CA LEU A 128 -2.06 9.11 -43.74
C LEU A 128 -1.74 8.05 -42.67
N HIS A 129 -1.65 8.44 -41.41
CA HIS A 129 -1.57 7.52 -40.28
C HIS A 129 -2.85 7.62 -39.44
N ILE A 130 -3.54 6.50 -39.26
CA ILE A 130 -4.77 6.39 -38.48
C ILE A 130 -4.45 5.62 -37.20
N ASP A 131 -4.47 6.33 -36.07
CA ASP A 131 -4.24 5.80 -34.71
C ASP A 131 -5.22 6.45 -33.71
N GLY A 132 -6.47 6.61 -34.14
CA GLY A 132 -7.58 7.16 -33.35
C GLY A 132 -8.34 6.10 -32.56
N LEU A 133 -9.65 6.27 -32.36
CA LEU A 133 -10.47 5.31 -31.62
C LEU A 133 -10.47 3.93 -32.31
N HIS A 134 -10.03 2.90 -31.60
CA HIS A 134 -9.73 1.60 -32.20
C HIS A 134 -10.93 0.65 -32.41
N THR A 135 -12.18 1.12 -32.36
CA THR A 135 -13.35 0.28 -32.71
C THR A 135 -13.47 0.10 -34.23
N TYR A 136 -14.11 -0.99 -34.69
CA TYR A 136 -14.27 -1.25 -36.13
C TYR A 136 -14.99 -0.10 -36.86
N ASP A 137 -16.10 0.38 -36.29
CA ASP A 137 -16.90 1.43 -36.93
C ASP A 137 -16.15 2.77 -36.98
N ALA A 138 -15.40 3.12 -35.92
CA ALA A 138 -14.66 4.38 -35.87
C ALA A 138 -13.49 4.39 -36.86
N VAL A 139 -12.64 3.36 -36.84
CA VAL A 139 -11.49 3.30 -37.77
C VAL A 139 -11.93 3.17 -39.23
N LYS A 140 -13.07 2.52 -39.49
CA LYS A 140 -13.68 2.46 -40.82
C LYS A 140 -14.20 3.83 -41.26
N HIS A 141 -14.92 4.53 -40.39
CA HIS A 141 -15.39 5.89 -40.64
C HIS A 141 -14.23 6.83 -40.95
N ASP A 142 -13.15 6.78 -40.17
CA ASP A 142 -11.95 7.60 -40.40
C ASP A 142 -11.34 7.31 -41.78
N PHE A 143 -11.18 6.04 -42.14
CA PHE A 143 -10.64 5.66 -43.45
C PHE A 143 -11.53 6.12 -44.62
N GLU A 144 -12.84 5.85 -44.55
CA GLU A 144 -13.79 6.20 -45.62
C GLU A 144 -13.92 7.71 -45.79
N THR A 145 -13.94 8.45 -44.69
CA THR A 145 -14.13 9.91 -44.75
C THR A 145 -12.86 10.63 -45.21
N TRP A 146 -11.68 10.09 -44.92
CA TRP A 146 -10.40 10.62 -45.43
C TRP A 146 -10.04 10.14 -46.83
N GLN A 147 -10.72 9.13 -47.38
CA GLN A 147 -10.44 8.55 -48.69
C GLN A 147 -10.39 9.59 -49.84
N PRO A 148 -11.31 10.58 -49.93
CA PRO A 148 -11.25 11.61 -50.99
C PRO A 148 -10.01 12.52 -50.90
N LYS A 149 -9.37 12.61 -49.73
CA LYS A 149 -8.18 13.43 -49.50
C LYS A 149 -6.89 12.72 -49.95
N LEU A 150 -6.93 11.39 -50.10
CA LEU A 150 -5.78 10.58 -50.49
C LEU A 150 -5.39 10.84 -51.95
N SER A 151 -4.11 11.13 -52.18
CA SER A 151 -3.57 11.38 -53.52
C SER A 151 -3.41 10.09 -54.34
N SER A 152 -3.05 10.22 -55.63
CA SER A 152 -2.80 9.06 -56.49
C SER A 152 -1.58 8.22 -56.06
N ARG A 153 -0.78 8.69 -55.10
CA ARG A 153 0.41 8.00 -54.55
C ARG A 153 0.27 7.64 -53.07
N ALA A 154 -0.95 7.73 -52.53
CA ALA A 154 -1.21 7.61 -51.11
C ALA A 154 -0.85 6.25 -50.50
N VAL A 155 -0.26 6.30 -49.30
CA VAL A 155 -0.05 5.18 -48.39
C VAL A 155 -0.80 5.47 -47.09
N VAL A 156 -1.47 4.46 -46.53
CA VAL A 156 -2.22 4.58 -45.27
C VAL A 156 -1.66 3.61 -44.23
N LEU A 157 -1.42 4.10 -43.02
CA LEU A 157 -0.92 3.32 -41.89
C LEU A 157 -2.04 3.09 -40.88
N PHE A 158 -2.16 1.85 -40.40
CA PHE A 158 -3.09 1.46 -39.35
C PHE A 158 -2.31 0.85 -38.19
N HIS A 159 -2.42 1.43 -37.00
CA HIS A 159 -1.82 0.89 -35.79
C HIS A 159 -2.78 -0.09 -35.08
N ASP A 160 -2.29 -0.86 -34.11
CA ASP A 160 -3.05 -1.88 -33.34
C ASP A 160 -3.73 -2.99 -34.17
N THR A 161 -3.21 -3.29 -35.35
CA THR A 161 -3.74 -4.36 -36.24
C THR A 161 -3.65 -5.78 -35.64
N ASN A 162 -2.89 -5.97 -34.56
CA ASN A 162 -2.72 -7.26 -33.88
C ASN A 162 -3.43 -7.35 -32.52
N VAL A 163 -4.19 -6.32 -32.11
CA VAL A 163 -4.97 -6.33 -30.85
C VAL A 163 -6.32 -7.01 -31.08
N ARG A 164 -6.80 -7.81 -30.11
CA ARG A 164 -8.05 -8.61 -30.22
C ARG A 164 -8.98 -8.49 -29.01
N GLU A 165 -8.69 -7.59 -28.09
CA GLU A 165 -9.40 -7.40 -26.82
C GLU A 165 -10.17 -6.06 -26.78
N ARG A 166 -10.96 -5.81 -25.74
CA ARG A 166 -11.57 -4.50 -25.43
C ARG A 166 -12.41 -3.87 -26.55
N GLY A 167 -12.96 -4.65 -27.49
CA GLY A 167 -13.74 -4.10 -28.61
C GLY A 167 -12.89 -3.49 -29.72
N PHE A 168 -11.57 -3.73 -29.74
CA PHE A 168 -10.69 -3.32 -30.83
C PHE A 168 -11.11 -4.01 -32.13
N GLY A 169 -11.40 -3.21 -33.14
CA GLY A 169 -11.86 -3.65 -34.45
C GLY A 169 -10.91 -3.27 -35.60
N VAL A 170 -9.77 -2.64 -35.33
CA VAL A 170 -8.80 -2.26 -36.37
C VAL A 170 -8.32 -3.48 -37.17
N TRP A 171 -8.14 -4.62 -36.52
CA TRP A 171 -7.77 -5.86 -37.19
C TRP A 171 -8.83 -6.40 -38.15
N GLN A 172 -10.10 -6.19 -37.85
CA GLN A 172 -11.21 -6.62 -38.71
C GLN A 172 -11.22 -5.80 -40.00
N LEU A 173 -11.10 -4.48 -39.86
CA LEU A 173 -10.97 -3.59 -41.02
C LEU A 173 -9.68 -3.88 -41.80
N TRP A 174 -8.58 -4.16 -41.11
CA TRP A 174 -7.31 -4.52 -41.74
C TRP A 174 -7.44 -5.78 -42.61
N ASP A 175 -8.09 -6.83 -42.12
CA ASP A 175 -8.34 -8.05 -42.90
C ASP A 175 -9.18 -7.77 -44.15
N GLU A 176 -10.18 -6.87 -44.06
CA GLU A 176 -11.00 -6.46 -45.21
C GLU A 176 -10.21 -5.65 -46.25
N LEU A 177 -9.40 -4.68 -45.80
CA LEU A 177 -8.66 -3.78 -46.69
C LEU A 177 -7.43 -4.46 -47.30
N SER A 178 -6.73 -5.30 -46.54
CA SER A 178 -5.55 -6.02 -47.02
C SER A 178 -5.88 -7.03 -48.13
N ALA A 179 -7.13 -7.53 -48.19
CA ALA A 179 -7.63 -8.33 -49.30
C ALA A 179 -7.86 -7.52 -50.59
N GLN A 180 -8.02 -6.20 -50.49
CA GLN A 180 -8.40 -5.32 -51.59
C GLN A 180 -7.23 -4.51 -52.13
N TYR A 181 -6.26 -4.17 -51.28
CA TYR A 181 -5.12 -3.33 -51.62
C TYR A 181 -3.80 -4.05 -51.41
N PRO A 182 -2.75 -3.71 -52.20
CA PRO A 182 -1.41 -4.15 -51.88
C PRO A 182 -1.00 -3.64 -50.49
N HIS A 183 -0.34 -4.49 -49.69
CA HIS A 183 -0.07 -4.19 -48.29
C HIS A 183 1.23 -4.83 -47.76
N MET A 184 1.68 -4.32 -46.62
CA MET A 184 2.67 -4.96 -45.75
C MET A 184 2.16 -4.94 -44.32
N HIS A 185 2.41 -6.01 -43.55
CA HIS A 185 2.00 -6.12 -42.15
C HIS A 185 3.18 -6.42 -41.22
N PHE A 186 3.25 -5.70 -40.11
CA PHE A 186 4.33 -5.79 -39.14
C PHE A 186 3.73 -6.07 -37.74
N PRO A 187 3.69 -7.33 -37.28
CA PRO A 187 2.87 -7.72 -36.11
C PRO A 187 3.47 -7.34 -34.74
N HIS A 188 4.72 -6.88 -34.68
CA HIS A 188 5.35 -6.41 -33.44
C HIS A 188 4.73 -5.09 -32.97
N SER A 189 4.97 -4.69 -31.71
CA SER A 189 4.45 -3.41 -31.17
C SER A 189 2.95 -3.23 -31.45
N HIS A 190 2.14 -4.22 -31.06
CA HIS A 190 0.68 -4.30 -31.28
C HIS A 190 0.19 -4.31 -32.73
N GLY A 191 1.09 -4.29 -33.71
CA GLY A 191 0.82 -4.48 -35.11
C GLY A 191 0.66 -3.18 -35.90
N LEU A 192 1.46 -2.99 -36.94
CA LEU A 192 1.32 -1.90 -37.90
C LEU A 192 1.03 -2.43 -39.31
N GLY A 193 -0.09 -2.01 -39.87
CA GLY A 193 -0.48 -2.25 -41.25
C GLY A 193 -0.07 -1.09 -42.16
N VAL A 194 0.55 -1.39 -43.30
CA VAL A 194 0.91 -0.43 -44.35
C VAL A 194 0.11 -0.75 -45.60
N LEU A 195 -0.85 0.10 -45.95
CA LEU A 195 -1.78 -0.08 -47.07
C LEU A 195 -1.42 0.85 -48.23
N PHE A 196 -1.28 0.32 -49.44
CA PHE A 196 -0.94 1.10 -50.63
C PHE A 196 -2.21 1.39 -51.45
N VAL A 197 -2.82 2.56 -51.22
CA VAL A 197 -4.13 2.94 -51.80
C VAL A 197 -3.97 3.63 -53.17
N GLY A 198 -2.89 4.39 -53.36
CA GLY A 198 -2.60 5.10 -54.60
C GLY A 198 -2.28 4.16 -55.78
N ARG A 199 -2.56 4.62 -57.00
CA ARG A 199 -2.23 3.92 -58.25
C ARG A 199 -0.80 4.20 -58.75
N ASP A 200 -0.21 5.32 -58.34
CA ASP A 200 1.08 5.86 -58.79
C ASP A 200 2.13 5.80 -57.66
N ILE A 201 2.27 4.62 -57.05
CA ILE A 201 3.19 4.39 -55.93
C ILE A 201 4.65 4.54 -56.41
N PRO A 202 5.54 5.26 -55.68
CA PRO A 202 6.92 5.46 -56.12
C PRO A 202 7.69 4.13 -56.34
N PRO A 203 8.63 4.06 -57.31
CA PRO A 203 9.36 2.83 -57.61
C PRO A 203 10.05 2.18 -56.39
N ALA A 204 10.55 2.98 -55.44
CA ALA A 204 11.16 2.46 -54.21
C ALA A 204 10.16 1.70 -53.32
N MET A 205 8.89 2.11 -53.30
CA MET A 205 7.82 1.44 -52.55
C MET A 205 7.39 0.15 -53.25
N HIS A 206 7.31 0.15 -54.59
CA HIS A 206 7.05 -1.08 -55.34
C HIS A 206 8.12 -2.14 -55.11
N LEU A 207 9.40 -1.76 -55.15
CA LEU A 207 10.50 -2.69 -54.86
C LEU A 207 10.42 -3.27 -53.45
N MET A 208 10.03 -2.46 -52.45
CA MET A 208 9.84 -2.92 -51.08
C MET A 208 8.67 -3.89 -50.96
N LEU A 209 7.56 -3.61 -51.64
CA LEU A 209 6.38 -4.48 -51.65
C LEU A 209 6.68 -5.83 -52.31
N GLU A 210 7.35 -5.83 -53.47
CA GLU A 210 7.82 -7.06 -54.13
C GLU A 210 8.75 -7.86 -53.21
N ARG A 211 9.64 -7.17 -52.48
CA ARG A 211 10.52 -7.82 -51.51
C ARG A 211 9.76 -8.40 -50.33
N TYR A 212 8.76 -7.69 -49.81
CA TYR A 212 7.90 -8.17 -48.74
C TYR A 212 7.11 -9.40 -49.17
N GLN A 213 6.63 -9.46 -50.41
CA GLN A 213 5.99 -10.66 -50.96
C GLN A 213 6.96 -11.85 -51.09
N GLN A 214 8.26 -11.60 -51.29
CA GLN A 214 9.29 -12.64 -51.35
C GLN A 214 9.77 -13.11 -49.96
N ASP A 215 9.87 -12.21 -48.98
CA ASP A 215 10.45 -12.47 -47.65
C ASP A 215 9.82 -11.58 -46.57
N ALA A 216 8.51 -11.75 -46.34
CA ALA A 216 7.77 -11.01 -45.32
C ALA A 216 8.38 -11.23 -43.93
N ALA A 217 8.67 -12.48 -43.58
CA ALA A 217 9.20 -12.85 -42.27
C ALA A 217 10.59 -12.23 -42.01
N GLY A 218 11.45 -12.13 -43.02
CA GLY A 218 12.76 -11.47 -42.90
C GLY A 218 12.64 -9.98 -42.63
N LEU A 219 11.75 -9.28 -43.36
CA LEU A 219 11.51 -7.84 -43.15
C LEU A 219 10.81 -7.55 -41.82
N GLN A 220 9.82 -8.35 -41.44
CA GLN A 220 9.15 -8.26 -40.14
C GLN A 220 10.16 -8.38 -39.00
N ARG A 221 11.02 -9.41 -39.03
CA ARG A 221 12.08 -9.58 -38.03
C ARG A 221 13.06 -8.41 -38.01
N LEU A 222 13.45 -7.90 -39.17
CA LEU A 222 14.39 -6.79 -39.27
C LEU A 222 13.85 -5.53 -38.59
N PHE A 223 12.63 -5.11 -38.94
CA PHE A 223 12.03 -3.90 -38.35
C PHE A 223 11.68 -4.09 -36.88
N ALA A 224 11.25 -5.29 -36.46
CA ALA A 224 11.07 -5.62 -35.04
C ALA A 224 12.38 -5.46 -34.27
N HIS A 225 13.50 -6.03 -34.74
CA HIS A 225 14.79 -5.91 -34.07
C HIS A 225 15.30 -4.46 -34.02
N LEU A 226 15.05 -3.67 -35.06
CA LEU A 226 15.43 -2.26 -35.07
C LEU A 226 14.58 -1.46 -34.06
N GLY A 227 13.29 -1.75 -33.97
CA GLY A 227 12.37 -1.16 -33.01
C GLY A 227 12.72 -1.52 -31.56
N ASP A 228 12.94 -2.80 -31.29
CA ASP A 228 13.32 -3.32 -29.96
C ASP A 228 14.58 -2.64 -29.43
N ARG A 229 15.55 -2.32 -30.30
CA ARG A 229 16.76 -1.60 -29.86
C ARG A 229 16.47 -0.20 -29.34
N ILE A 230 15.49 0.50 -29.91
CA ILE A 230 15.06 1.83 -29.44
C ILE A 230 14.34 1.69 -28.10
N VAL A 231 13.41 0.73 -27.98
CA VAL A 231 12.67 0.46 -26.74
C VAL A 231 13.62 0.07 -25.60
N GLN A 232 14.49 -0.92 -25.83
CA GLN A 232 15.48 -1.38 -24.84
C GLN A 232 16.44 -0.28 -24.41
N ARG A 233 16.79 0.66 -25.30
CA ARG A 233 17.64 1.80 -24.97
C ARG A 233 16.93 2.77 -24.03
N TYR A 234 15.67 3.08 -24.32
CA TYR A 234 14.84 3.92 -23.45
C TYR A 234 14.68 3.28 -22.07
N GLU A 235 14.33 2.00 -22.00
CA GLU A 235 14.21 1.25 -20.75
C GLU A 235 15.53 1.22 -19.97
N ARG A 236 16.65 0.99 -20.65
CA ARG A 236 17.98 1.04 -20.03
C ARG A 236 18.30 2.42 -19.46
N GLN A 237 17.94 3.49 -20.14
CA GLN A 237 18.16 4.85 -19.64
C GLN A 237 17.31 5.15 -18.39
N GLN A 238 16.04 4.70 -18.38
CA GLN A 238 15.18 4.82 -17.20
C GLN A 238 15.71 4.00 -16.01
N LEU A 239 16.14 2.76 -16.27
CA LEU A 239 16.76 1.91 -15.25
C LEU A 239 18.06 2.52 -14.72
N GLN A 240 18.91 3.06 -15.59
CA GLN A 240 20.16 3.70 -15.19
C GLN A 240 19.91 4.92 -14.30
N GLN A 241 18.93 5.76 -14.66
CA GLN A 241 18.55 6.91 -13.84
C GLN A 241 18.02 6.47 -12.47
N ALA A 242 17.18 5.42 -12.43
CA ALA A 242 16.69 4.86 -11.18
C ALA A 242 17.81 4.24 -10.32
N VAL A 243 18.82 3.61 -10.94
CA VAL A 243 20.02 3.11 -10.25
C VAL A 243 20.85 4.25 -9.70
N GLU A 244 21.09 5.31 -10.46
CA GLU A 244 21.85 6.49 -10.01
C GLU A 244 21.17 7.20 -8.83
N GLU A 245 19.85 7.35 -8.89
CA GLU A 245 19.07 7.88 -7.76
C GLU A 245 19.16 6.99 -6.52
N ARG A 246 19.11 5.66 -6.71
CA ARG A 246 19.27 4.69 -5.62
C ARG A 246 20.69 4.70 -5.04
N ASP A 247 21.72 4.77 -5.88
CA ASP A 247 23.13 4.85 -5.48
C ASP A 247 23.41 6.15 -4.71
N GLN A 248 22.79 7.25 -5.12
CA GLN A 248 22.88 8.51 -4.41
C GLN A 248 22.26 8.40 -3.01
N ARG A 249 21.06 7.81 -2.89
CA ARG A 249 20.45 7.52 -1.59
C ARG A 249 21.27 6.55 -0.75
N LEU A 250 21.87 5.52 -1.36
CA LEU A 250 22.74 4.57 -0.68
C LEU A 250 23.99 5.25 -0.10
N LYS A 251 24.60 6.20 -0.82
CA LYS A 251 25.71 7.01 -0.30
C LYS A 251 25.29 7.87 0.88
N GLU A 252 24.12 8.49 0.80
CA GLU A 252 23.55 9.28 1.89
C GLU A 252 23.28 8.41 3.13
N TYR A 253 22.69 7.23 2.95
CA TYR A 253 22.50 6.27 4.03
C TYR A 253 23.82 5.76 4.60
N HIS A 254 24.82 5.49 3.75
CA HIS A 254 26.14 5.05 4.20
C HIS A 254 26.80 6.11 5.08
N GLN A 255 26.69 7.39 4.71
CA GLN A 255 27.21 8.49 5.53
C GLN A 255 26.49 8.57 6.88
N VAL A 256 25.17 8.39 6.91
CA VAL A 256 24.38 8.35 8.16
C VAL A 256 24.77 7.17 9.03
N VAL A 257 25.02 5.99 8.44
CA VAL A 257 25.48 4.80 9.17
C VAL A 257 26.88 5.03 9.74
N MET A 258 27.82 5.57 8.95
CA MET A 258 29.17 5.89 9.42
C MET A 258 29.15 6.89 10.59
N ASP A 259 28.31 7.93 10.50
CA ASP A 259 28.15 8.90 11.58
C ASP A 259 27.54 8.28 12.84
N ARG A 260 26.62 7.31 12.69
CA ARG A 260 26.04 6.55 13.80
C ARG A 260 27.06 5.59 14.42
N ASP A 261 27.80 4.85 13.63
CA ASP A 261 28.82 3.91 14.10
C ASP A 261 29.94 4.64 14.85
N LYS A 262 30.33 5.83 14.37
CA LYS A 262 31.25 6.70 15.10
C LYS A 262 30.70 7.11 16.46
N ARG A 263 29.43 7.53 16.54
CA ARG A 263 28.77 7.87 17.81
C ARG A 263 28.65 6.66 18.74
N ILE A 264 28.37 5.48 18.20
CA ILE A 264 28.33 4.24 18.99
C ILE A 264 29.71 3.90 19.55
N ALA A 265 30.77 4.04 18.76
CA ALA A 265 32.14 3.81 19.20
C ALA A 265 32.57 4.80 20.31
N GLU A 266 32.20 6.08 20.15
CA GLU A 266 32.40 7.11 21.19
C GLU A 266 31.64 6.76 22.47
N GLN A 267 30.37 6.35 22.37
CA GLN A 267 29.56 5.92 23.52
C GLN A 267 30.09 4.63 24.18
N ALA A 268 30.62 3.69 23.40
CA ALA A 268 31.19 2.46 23.92
C ALA A 268 32.49 2.73 24.70
N ALA A 269 33.32 3.66 24.24
CA ALA A 269 34.49 4.13 24.97
C ALA A 269 34.09 4.81 26.29
N ASP A 270 33.10 5.71 26.25
CA ASP A 270 32.57 6.36 27.45
C ASP A 270 31.99 5.33 28.45
N LEU A 271 31.32 4.28 27.97
CA LEU A 271 30.80 3.20 28.81
C LEU A 271 31.92 2.37 29.46
N ALA A 272 33.03 2.15 28.77
CA ALA A 272 34.19 1.44 29.32
C ALA A 272 34.84 2.25 30.44
N ASP A 273 35.07 3.55 30.23
CA ASP A 273 35.60 4.46 31.25
C ASP A 273 34.66 4.57 32.47
N ASN A 274 33.35 4.62 32.21
CA ASN A 274 32.35 4.63 33.28
C ASN A 274 32.35 3.33 34.09
N ARG A 275 32.56 2.16 33.45
CA ARG A 275 32.67 0.86 34.15
C ARG A 275 33.91 0.80 35.04
N GLU A 276 35.05 1.28 34.56
CA GLU A 276 36.27 1.33 35.36
C GLU A 276 36.08 2.24 36.58
N THR A 277 35.47 3.41 36.37
CA THR A 277 35.14 4.35 37.44
C THR A 277 34.15 3.75 38.45
N LEU A 278 33.15 3.00 37.98
CA LEU A 278 32.18 2.32 38.85
C LEU A 278 32.88 1.29 39.74
N THR A 279 33.79 0.50 39.15
CA THR A 279 34.56 -0.53 39.87
C THR A 279 35.43 0.09 40.96
N GLN A 280 36.07 1.24 40.68
CA GLN A 280 36.84 2.00 41.67
C GLN A 280 35.96 2.56 42.80
N CYS A 281 34.77 3.07 42.46
CA CYS A 281 33.81 3.57 43.45
C CYS A 281 33.27 2.45 44.35
N GLU A 282 32.99 1.26 43.80
CA GLU A 282 32.57 0.09 44.56
C GLU A 282 33.64 -0.35 45.56
N ALA A 283 34.91 -0.40 45.13
CA ALA A 283 36.04 -0.71 46.01
C ALA A 283 36.14 0.29 47.18
N GLN A 284 35.96 1.59 46.92
CA GLN A 284 35.93 2.61 47.98
C GLN A 284 34.72 2.49 48.92
N LEU A 285 33.55 2.14 48.39
CA LEU A 285 32.34 1.95 49.18
C LEU A 285 32.50 0.80 50.18
N VAL A 286 33.08 -0.32 49.73
CA VAL A 286 33.40 -1.47 50.60
C VAL A 286 34.35 -1.05 51.73
N GLN A 287 35.42 -0.33 51.40
CA GLN A 287 36.41 0.12 52.38
C GLN A 287 35.82 1.11 53.40
N THR A 288 34.91 1.98 52.96
CA THR A 288 34.25 2.97 53.81
C THR A 288 33.20 2.30 54.71
N THR A 289 32.48 1.30 54.20
CA THR A 289 31.50 0.53 54.97
C THR A 289 32.18 -0.28 56.08
N GLN A 290 33.35 -0.86 55.80
CA GLN A 290 34.17 -1.51 56.83
C GLN A 290 34.54 -0.53 57.96
N ARG A 291 35.03 0.68 57.62
CA ARG A 291 35.35 1.72 58.61
C ARG A 291 34.14 2.20 59.40
N LEU A 292 32.97 2.31 58.77
CA LEU A 292 31.74 2.73 59.44
C LEU A 292 31.28 1.68 60.46
N ASN A 293 31.37 0.39 60.11
CA ASN A 293 31.03 -0.71 61.00
C ASN A 293 32.00 -0.80 62.20
N GLU A 294 33.29 -0.55 61.99
CA GLU A 294 34.28 -0.42 63.07
C GLU A 294 33.94 0.74 64.03
N GLN A 295 33.47 1.88 63.50
CA GLN A 295 33.07 3.03 64.31
C GLN A 295 31.73 2.83 65.03
N LEU A 296 30.76 2.13 64.43
CA LEU A 296 29.45 1.83 65.03
C LEU A 296 29.53 0.75 66.12
N GLY A 297 30.55 -0.11 66.09
CA GLY A 297 30.86 -1.07 67.16
C GLY A 297 31.53 -0.46 68.40
N SER A 298 31.93 0.81 68.35
CA SER A 298 32.67 1.50 69.41
C SER A 298 31.76 1.98 70.55
N THR A 299 32.16 1.72 71.80
CA THR A 299 31.42 2.03 73.04
C THR A 299 31.14 3.52 73.25
N SER A 300 31.89 4.41 72.61
CA SER A 300 31.66 5.86 72.66
C SER A 300 30.41 6.32 71.89
N TRP A 301 29.92 5.53 70.93
CA TRP A 301 28.85 5.97 70.03
C TRP A 301 27.43 5.78 70.61
N ARG A 302 27.26 4.90 71.61
CA ARG A 302 25.95 4.61 72.23
C ARG A 302 25.49 5.66 73.24
N ILE A 303 26.39 6.52 73.75
CA ILE A 303 26.12 7.38 74.92
C ILE A 303 25.69 8.82 74.53
N THR A 304 25.95 9.27 73.30
CA THR A 304 25.77 10.69 72.91
C THR A 304 24.57 10.97 72.00
N ARG A 305 23.65 10.00 71.86
CA ARG A 305 22.50 10.05 70.93
C ARG A 305 21.49 11.18 71.17
N PRO A 306 21.17 11.66 72.41
CA PRO A 306 20.16 12.70 72.59
C PRO A 306 20.66 14.12 72.29
N LEU A 307 21.98 14.32 72.10
CA LEU A 307 22.60 15.65 72.01
C LEU A 307 22.89 16.12 70.59
N ARG A 308 22.37 15.44 69.56
CA ARG A 308 22.63 15.78 68.15
C ARG A 308 21.38 15.96 67.30
N GLU A 309 20.26 16.29 67.94
CA GLU A 309 19.10 16.89 67.27
C GLU A 309 19.08 18.40 67.54
N THR A 310 20.11 19.14 67.12
CA THR A 310 20.03 20.55 66.69
C THR A 310 21.40 21.06 66.26
N THR A 311 21.41 21.97 65.29
CA THR A 311 22.55 22.69 64.69
C THR A 311 23.36 21.95 63.62
N ALA A 312 22.90 22.15 62.39
CA ALA A 312 23.69 22.11 61.18
C ALA A 312 24.84 23.14 61.23
N GLN A 313 25.96 22.85 60.54
CA GLN A 313 26.36 23.58 59.31
C GLN A 313 27.82 23.32 58.93
N PHE A 314 27.98 22.80 57.70
CA PHE A 314 29.00 23.16 56.71
C PHE A 314 30.46 23.37 57.16
N LYS A 315 31.24 22.29 57.14
CA LYS A 315 32.65 22.30 56.72
C LYS A 315 32.97 20.96 56.06
N HIS A 316 32.69 20.84 54.76
CA HIS A 316 33.36 19.93 53.80
C HIS A 316 32.86 20.16 52.35
N ALA A 317 32.36 21.36 52.03
CA ALA A 317 31.84 21.68 50.71
C ALA A 317 32.87 22.39 49.80
N ARG A 318 34.18 22.14 49.95
CA ARG A 318 35.18 22.93 49.19
C ARG A 318 36.32 22.18 48.52
N GLN A 319 36.23 20.86 48.37
CA GLN A 319 37.20 20.09 47.57
C GLN A 319 36.59 19.21 46.47
N LEU A 320 35.28 19.27 46.25
CA LEU A 320 34.59 18.54 45.16
C LEU A 320 33.97 19.49 44.11
N ALA A 321 34.66 20.56 43.77
CA ALA A 321 34.16 21.58 42.84
C ALA A 321 34.80 21.56 41.43
N GLY A 322 35.58 20.53 41.07
CA GLY A 322 36.30 20.50 39.79
C GLY A 322 35.69 19.65 38.66
N GLY A 323 34.95 18.58 38.98
CA GLY A 323 34.56 17.57 37.97
C GLY A 323 33.08 17.19 37.92
N LEU A 324 32.26 17.61 38.89
CA LEU A 324 30.87 17.16 39.02
C LEU A 324 29.83 18.05 38.31
N THR A 325 30.22 19.14 37.67
CA THR A 325 29.29 20.12 37.09
C THR A 325 28.75 19.76 35.71
N ARG A 326 29.34 18.80 34.97
CA ARG A 326 28.82 18.39 33.65
C ARG A 326 27.94 17.13 33.67
N PHE A 327 28.15 16.21 34.61
CA PHE A 327 27.39 14.96 34.69
C PHE A 327 26.04 15.10 35.43
N VAL A 328 25.90 16.12 36.30
CA VAL A 328 24.73 16.30 37.17
C VAL A 328 23.59 17.11 36.51
N GLN A 329 23.82 17.83 35.41
CA GLN A 329 22.80 18.68 34.77
C GLN A 329 21.88 17.96 33.76
N GLN A 330 22.19 16.74 33.31
CA GLN A 330 21.35 16.05 32.32
C GLN A 330 20.36 15.00 32.89
N ARG A 331 20.45 14.58 34.16
CA ARG A 331 19.56 13.53 34.72
C ARG A 331 19.22 13.65 36.21
N GLY A 332 18.83 14.84 36.68
CA GLY A 332 18.05 14.98 37.93
C GLY A 332 18.75 14.66 39.25
N GLY A 333 20.08 14.55 39.26
CA GLY A 333 20.90 14.47 40.47
C GLY A 333 21.06 13.09 41.12
N PRO A 334 22.07 12.93 42.01
CA PRO A 334 22.48 11.64 42.59
C PRO A 334 21.43 10.98 43.50
N GLY A 335 20.50 11.77 44.06
CA GLY A 335 19.42 11.25 44.90
C GLY A 335 18.33 10.48 44.12
N ALA A 336 18.15 10.75 42.84
CA ALA A 336 17.12 10.10 42.01
C ALA A 336 17.54 8.71 41.53
N VAL A 337 18.84 8.54 41.23
CA VAL A 337 19.40 7.26 40.78
C VAL A 337 19.46 6.26 41.94
N LEU A 338 19.92 6.69 43.12
CA LEU A 338 19.95 5.88 44.34
C LEU A 338 18.56 5.55 44.90
N LYS A 339 17.56 6.44 44.75
CA LYS A 339 16.17 6.14 45.12
C LYS A 339 15.51 5.10 44.23
N LYS A 340 15.85 5.06 42.93
CA LYS A 340 15.21 4.18 41.95
C LYS A 340 15.72 2.73 42.04
N THR A 341 17.02 2.53 42.24
CA THR A 341 17.59 1.21 42.54
C THR A 341 17.13 0.69 43.90
N TRP A 342 17.01 1.56 44.91
CA TRP A 342 16.52 1.17 46.24
C TRP A 342 15.00 0.92 46.28
N SER A 343 14.19 1.60 45.47
CA SER A 343 12.74 1.34 45.40
C SER A 343 12.40 0.06 44.63
N LEU A 344 13.11 -0.22 43.53
CA LEU A 344 12.97 -1.46 42.76
C LEU A 344 13.35 -2.69 43.60
N TYR A 345 14.45 -2.59 44.35
CA TYR A 345 14.86 -3.64 45.29
C TYR A 345 13.83 -3.87 46.42
N ARG A 346 13.20 -2.80 46.91
CA ARG A 346 12.23 -2.86 48.03
C ARG A 346 10.83 -3.33 47.61
N GLN A 347 10.45 -3.17 46.33
CA GLN A 347 9.13 -3.57 45.81
C GLN A 347 9.11 -4.97 45.17
N GLU A 348 10.19 -5.40 44.51
CA GLU A 348 10.18 -6.62 43.68
C GLU A 348 11.31 -7.61 44.02
N GLY A 349 12.14 -7.29 45.03
CA GLY A 349 13.29 -8.10 45.44
C GLY A 349 14.36 -8.24 44.35
N TRP A 350 15.28 -9.19 44.53
CA TRP A 350 16.36 -9.45 43.56
C TRP A 350 15.85 -9.95 42.20
N GLY A 351 14.65 -10.55 42.15
CA GLY A 351 14.03 -11.07 40.92
C GLY A 351 13.48 -10.00 39.96
N GLY A 352 12.95 -8.88 40.47
CA GLY A 352 12.52 -7.74 39.63
C GLY A 352 13.69 -6.93 39.07
N LEU A 353 14.80 -6.88 39.81
CA LEU A 353 16.03 -6.24 39.35
C LEU A 353 16.68 -7.04 38.21
N THR A 354 16.69 -8.38 38.28
CA THR A 354 17.22 -9.24 37.21
C THR A 354 16.35 -9.23 35.96
N GLN A 355 15.02 -9.17 36.07
CA GLN A 355 14.12 -9.01 34.91
C GLN A 355 14.20 -7.64 34.24
N SER A 356 14.41 -6.57 35.04
CA SER A 356 14.65 -5.22 34.52
C SER A 356 16.01 -5.13 33.82
N VAL A 357 17.03 -5.80 34.36
CA VAL A 357 18.34 -5.94 33.70
C VAL A 357 18.24 -6.81 32.44
N GLN A 358 17.47 -7.90 32.43
CA GLN A 358 17.22 -8.70 31.21
C GLN A 358 16.51 -7.90 30.10
N ARG A 359 15.58 -6.99 30.46
CA ARG A 359 14.94 -6.05 29.52
C ARG A 359 15.91 -5.02 28.95
N VAL A 360 16.90 -4.59 29.74
CA VAL A 360 17.96 -3.66 29.29
C VAL A 360 19.03 -4.40 28.49
N VAL A 361 19.37 -5.65 28.86
CA VAL A 361 20.33 -6.50 28.14
C VAL A 361 19.79 -6.97 26.78
N ARG A 362 18.47 -7.17 26.65
CA ARG A 362 17.81 -7.37 25.33
C ARG A 362 17.88 -6.17 24.41
N ARG A 363 18.13 -4.96 24.94
CA ARG A 363 18.21 -3.72 24.17
C ARG A 363 19.54 -3.54 23.43
N ASP A 364 20.58 -4.29 23.81
CA ASP A 364 21.96 -4.11 23.34
C ASP A 364 22.57 -5.35 22.65
N ILE A 365 21.76 -6.32 22.20
CA ILE A 365 22.26 -7.37 21.31
C ILE A 365 22.28 -6.81 19.89
N VAL A 366 23.47 -6.61 19.36
CA VAL A 366 23.76 -6.29 17.95
C VAL A 366 23.11 -7.37 17.07
N HIS A 367 21.92 -7.07 16.53
CA HIS A 367 21.27 -7.92 15.54
C HIS A 367 21.84 -7.61 14.15
N PRO A 368 22.46 -8.59 13.45
CA PRO A 368 22.80 -8.44 12.05
C PRO A 368 21.49 -8.37 11.23
N ALA A 369 21.44 -7.46 10.25
CA ALA A 369 20.37 -7.25 9.27
C ALA A 369 18.92 -7.33 9.81
N ARG A 370 18.35 -6.17 10.22
CA ARG A 370 16.96 -6.00 10.70
C ARG A 370 15.83 -6.41 9.73
N HIS A 371 16.16 -7.02 8.59
CA HIS A 371 15.24 -7.36 7.51
C HIS A 371 15.51 -8.74 6.89
N ASP A 372 16.33 -9.59 7.51
CA ASP A 372 16.58 -10.93 6.96
C ASP A 372 15.42 -11.88 7.26
N TYR A 373 14.45 -11.90 6.36
CA TYR A 373 13.32 -12.82 6.42
C TYR A 373 13.76 -14.28 6.30
N SER A 374 14.87 -14.58 5.62
CA SER A 374 15.36 -15.96 5.50
C SER A 374 15.83 -16.50 6.85
N ASP A 375 16.55 -15.68 7.64
CA ASP A 375 16.93 -16.05 9.01
C ASP A 375 15.71 -16.12 9.95
N TRP A 376 14.72 -15.24 9.75
CA TRP A 376 13.45 -15.33 10.50
C TRP A 376 12.74 -16.67 10.25
N VAL A 377 12.61 -17.08 8.98
CA VAL A 377 12.04 -18.37 8.58
C VAL A 377 12.83 -19.53 9.17
N ALA A 378 14.16 -19.49 9.08
CA ALA A 378 15.02 -20.56 9.59
C ALA A 378 14.85 -20.79 11.11
N ARG A 379 14.58 -19.73 11.88
CA ARG A 379 14.48 -19.81 13.34
C ARG A 379 13.09 -20.06 13.86
N TYR A 380 12.06 -19.50 13.22
CA TYR A 380 10.73 -19.42 13.81
C TYR A 380 9.64 -20.13 13.01
N ASP A 381 9.81 -20.27 11.70
CA ASP A 381 8.77 -20.83 10.82
C ASP A 381 9.17 -22.17 10.15
N THR A 382 10.41 -22.61 10.34
CA THR A 382 10.88 -23.93 9.90
C THR A 382 10.54 -24.98 10.95
N LEU A 383 9.67 -25.93 10.61
CA LEU A 383 9.26 -26.99 11.55
C LEU A 383 10.41 -27.95 11.87
N THR A 384 10.72 -28.13 13.15
CA THR A 384 11.64 -29.17 13.62
C THR A 384 10.96 -30.55 13.62
N PRO A 385 11.72 -31.67 13.63
CA PRO A 385 11.13 -33.00 13.76
C PRO A 385 10.22 -33.16 14.99
N GLU A 386 10.59 -32.54 16.11
CA GLU A 386 9.82 -32.55 17.36
C GLU A 386 8.48 -31.82 17.18
N VAL A 387 8.50 -30.62 16.59
CA VAL A 387 7.27 -29.86 16.32
C VAL A 387 6.37 -30.63 15.35
N ARG A 388 6.92 -31.20 14.26
CA ARG A 388 6.15 -32.05 13.34
C ARG A 388 5.44 -33.19 14.05
N GLN A 389 6.12 -33.84 15.00
CA GLN A 389 5.51 -34.92 15.77
C GLN A 389 4.42 -34.40 16.70
N GLN A 390 4.62 -33.27 17.38
CA GLN A 390 3.61 -32.65 18.24
C GLN A 390 2.34 -32.28 17.47
N LEU A 391 2.47 -31.74 16.25
CA LEU A 391 1.30 -31.43 15.42
C LEU A 391 0.57 -32.71 14.99
N ARG A 392 1.29 -33.78 14.62
CA ARG A 392 0.66 -35.09 14.31
C ARG A 392 -0.07 -35.68 15.51
N ASP A 393 0.54 -35.66 16.68
CA ASP A 393 -0.09 -36.13 17.92
C ASP A 393 -1.35 -35.30 18.24
N HIS A 394 -1.33 -33.99 17.97
CA HIS A 394 -2.49 -33.11 18.16
C HIS A 394 -3.63 -33.44 17.20
N VAL A 395 -3.35 -33.81 15.94
CA VAL A 395 -4.37 -34.27 14.98
C VAL A 395 -5.18 -35.43 15.55
N GLU A 396 -4.53 -36.39 16.21
CA GLU A 396 -5.19 -37.56 16.81
C GLU A 396 -6.15 -37.19 17.96
N THR A 397 -5.98 -36.00 18.55
CA THR A 397 -6.79 -35.48 19.65
C THR A 397 -7.85 -34.47 19.23
N LEU A 398 -7.90 -34.08 17.94
CA LEU A 398 -8.89 -33.11 17.45
C LEU A 398 -10.33 -33.64 17.63
N PRO A 399 -11.24 -32.89 18.28
CA PRO A 399 -12.63 -33.32 18.46
C PRO A 399 -13.37 -33.57 17.15
N ARG A 400 -13.04 -32.80 16.11
CA ARG A 400 -13.56 -32.94 14.75
C ARG A 400 -12.41 -33.01 13.77
N THR A 401 -12.54 -33.90 12.79
CA THR A 401 -11.62 -34.04 11.67
C THR A 401 -12.31 -33.67 10.35
N PRO A 402 -12.62 -32.37 10.13
CA PRO A 402 -13.31 -31.94 8.92
C PRO A 402 -12.50 -32.25 7.66
N LEU A 403 -13.14 -32.85 6.65
CA LEU A 403 -12.53 -33.02 5.35
C LEU A 403 -12.39 -31.67 4.65
N ILE A 404 -11.17 -31.31 4.26
CA ILE A 404 -10.86 -30.07 3.51
C ILE A 404 -10.59 -30.43 2.04
N SER A 405 -11.43 -29.93 1.14
CA SER A 405 -11.26 -30.09 -0.31
C SER A 405 -10.43 -28.93 -0.88
N VAL A 406 -9.19 -29.18 -1.28
CA VAL A 406 -8.34 -28.20 -1.97
C VAL A 406 -8.79 -28.10 -3.43
N VAL A 407 -9.18 -26.91 -3.88
CA VAL A 407 -9.67 -26.63 -5.24
C VAL A 407 -8.53 -26.01 -6.04
N MET A 408 -8.11 -26.68 -7.11
CA MET A 408 -6.96 -26.27 -7.93
C MET A 408 -7.36 -26.18 -9.42
N PRO A 409 -7.57 -24.97 -9.96
CA PRO A 409 -7.74 -24.78 -11.40
C PRO A 409 -6.38 -24.89 -12.13
N THR A 410 -6.33 -25.60 -13.25
CA THR A 410 -5.08 -25.87 -13.97
C THR A 410 -5.20 -25.55 -15.45
N TYR A 411 -4.28 -24.75 -16.00
CA TYR A 411 -4.18 -24.49 -17.44
C TYR A 411 -2.73 -24.21 -17.84
N ASN A 412 -2.13 -25.10 -18.63
CA ASN A 412 -0.74 -24.99 -19.11
C ASN A 412 0.29 -24.60 -18.03
N PRO A 413 0.27 -25.21 -16.83
CA PRO A 413 1.27 -24.91 -15.81
C PRO A 413 2.65 -25.37 -16.28
N ASN A 414 3.71 -24.84 -15.64
CA ASN A 414 4.99 -25.51 -15.67
C ASN A 414 4.85 -26.91 -15.02
N PRO A 415 5.28 -28.01 -15.68
CA PRO A 415 5.17 -29.35 -15.13
C PRO A 415 5.81 -29.54 -13.75
N ASP A 416 6.98 -28.93 -13.50
CA ASP A 416 7.69 -29.07 -12.23
C ASP A 416 6.95 -28.34 -11.10
N TRP A 417 6.40 -27.15 -11.38
CA TRP A 417 5.63 -26.40 -10.39
C TRP A 417 4.28 -27.06 -10.09
N LEU A 418 3.63 -27.65 -11.10
CA LEU A 418 2.42 -28.45 -10.88
C LEU A 418 2.71 -29.65 -9.96
N ILE A 419 3.85 -30.32 -10.16
CA ILE A 419 4.29 -31.42 -9.29
C ILE A 419 4.52 -30.90 -7.86
N GLU A 420 5.24 -29.79 -7.69
CA GLU A 420 5.47 -29.19 -6.37
C GLU A 420 4.16 -28.79 -5.67
N ALA A 421 3.21 -28.20 -6.38
CA ALA A 421 1.90 -27.84 -5.87
C ALA A 421 1.13 -29.06 -5.34
N ILE A 422 1.05 -30.13 -6.15
CA ILE A 422 0.38 -31.39 -5.75
C ILE A 422 1.09 -32.04 -4.56
N GLU A 423 2.43 -32.09 -4.56
CA GLU A 423 3.21 -32.65 -3.46
C GLU A 423 3.05 -31.85 -2.17
N SER A 424 2.92 -30.52 -2.23
CA SER A 424 2.67 -29.67 -1.06
C SER A 424 1.36 -30.03 -0.35
N VAL A 425 0.35 -30.50 -1.09
CA VAL A 425 -0.90 -31.03 -0.53
C VAL A 425 -0.72 -32.46 -0.01
N ARG A 426 0.01 -33.33 -0.75
CA ARG A 426 0.28 -34.71 -0.31
C ARG A 426 1.02 -34.80 1.02
N GLN A 427 1.91 -33.84 1.27
CA GLN A 427 2.80 -33.78 2.42
C GLN A 427 2.17 -33.10 3.66
N GLN A 428 0.90 -32.67 3.58
CA GLN A 428 0.22 -32.05 4.71
C GLN A 428 0.22 -32.96 5.95
N LEU A 429 0.57 -32.38 7.11
CA LEU A 429 0.54 -33.08 8.40
C LEU A 429 -0.88 -33.48 8.82
N TYR A 430 -1.88 -32.74 8.36
CA TYR A 430 -3.28 -33.08 8.53
C TYR A 430 -3.72 -34.04 7.43
N PRO A 431 -4.19 -35.26 7.73
CA PRO A 431 -4.41 -36.28 6.70
C PRO A 431 -5.78 -36.23 6.02
N HIS A 432 -6.75 -35.50 6.57
CA HIS A 432 -8.14 -35.47 6.09
C HIS A 432 -8.36 -34.39 5.04
N TRP A 433 -7.76 -34.58 3.87
CA TRP A 433 -7.92 -33.70 2.72
C TRP A 433 -8.32 -34.46 1.46
N GLN A 434 -8.82 -33.70 0.48
CA GLN A 434 -9.08 -34.14 -0.88
C GLN A 434 -8.53 -33.06 -1.83
N LEU A 435 -7.79 -33.42 -2.87
CA LEU A 435 -7.32 -32.47 -3.88
C LEU A 435 -8.21 -32.59 -5.12
N CYS A 436 -8.84 -31.48 -5.51
CA CYS A 436 -9.83 -31.39 -6.58
C CYS A 436 -9.25 -30.54 -7.71
N ILE A 437 -8.78 -31.19 -8.78
CA ILE A 437 -8.09 -30.56 -9.90
C ILE A 437 -9.03 -30.49 -11.10
N ALA A 438 -9.12 -29.33 -11.73
CA ALA A 438 -9.75 -29.19 -13.05
C ALA A 438 -8.73 -28.70 -14.06
N ASP A 439 -8.40 -29.55 -15.04
CA ASP A 439 -7.58 -29.19 -16.18
C ASP A 439 -8.45 -28.51 -17.25
N ASP A 440 -8.14 -27.25 -17.56
CA ASP A 440 -8.91 -26.40 -18.48
C ASP A 440 -8.48 -26.56 -19.94
N ALA A 441 -8.37 -27.81 -20.38
CA ALA A 441 -7.87 -28.19 -21.70
C ALA A 441 -6.42 -27.70 -21.94
N SER A 442 -5.50 -28.06 -21.04
CA SER A 442 -4.07 -27.78 -21.23
C SER A 442 -3.57 -28.35 -22.56
N THR A 443 -2.83 -27.53 -23.29
CA THR A 443 -2.23 -27.86 -24.59
C THR A 443 -0.87 -28.52 -24.47
N ASP A 444 -0.18 -28.35 -23.33
CA ASP A 444 1.08 -29.06 -23.08
C ASP A 444 0.80 -30.57 -22.86
N PRO A 445 1.35 -31.46 -23.71
CA PRO A 445 1.11 -32.89 -23.63
C PRO A 445 1.67 -33.55 -22.35
N ALA A 446 2.54 -32.87 -21.58
CA ALA A 446 3.07 -33.38 -20.33
C ALA A 446 2.05 -33.34 -19.18
N ILE A 447 1.08 -32.42 -19.21
CA ILE A 447 0.20 -32.13 -18.07
C ILE A 447 -0.77 -33.26 -17.77
N ARG A 448 -1.48 -33.74 -18.79
CA ARG A 448 -2.46 -34.82 -18.61
C ARG A 448 -1.84 -36.10 -18.00
N PRO A 449 -0.70 -36.63 -18.51
CA PRO A 449 -0.02 -37.77 -17.90
C PRO A 449 0.36 -37.55 -16.43
N ILE A 450 0.79 -36.34 -16.05
CA ILE A 450 1.13 -36.01 -14.65
C ILE A 450 -0.12 -36.12 -13.77
N LEU A 451 -1.21 -35.50 -14.18
CA LEU A 451 -2.47 -35.51 -13.43
C LEU A 451 -3.08 -36.91 -13.32
N GLU A 452 -3.07 -37.68 -14.41
CA GLU A 452 -3.56 -39.07 -14.41
C GLU A 452 -2.73 -39.97 -13.49
N ARG A 453 -1.40 -39.80 -13.48
CA ARG A 453 -0.50 -40.53 -12.56
C ARG A 453 -0.84 -40.23 -11.10
N TYR A 454 -0.97 -38.96 -10.73
CA TYR A 454 -1.30 -38.58 -9.35
C TYR A 454 -2.66 -39.08 -8.90
N ALA A 455 -3.67 -39.02 -9.77
CA ALA A 455 -5.00 -39.55 -9.48
C ALA A 455 -5.01 -41.09 -9.30
N GLN A 456 -4.06 -41.81 -9.91
CA GLN A 456 -3.89 -43.27 -9.72
C GLN A 456 -3.08 -43.62 -8.46
N GLU A 457 -2.12 -42.77 -8.07
CA GLU A 457 -1.24 -43.01 -6.91
C GLU A 457 -1.91 -42.69 -5.57
N ASP A 458 -2.85 -41.74 -5.53
CA ASP A 458 -3.55 -41.33 -4.30
C ASP A 458 -5.04 -41.07 -4.58
N ASP A 459 -5.90 -41.93 -4.01
CA ASP A 459 -7.35 -41.85 -4.20
C ASP A 459 -7.98 -40.54 -3.70
N ARG A 460 -7.27 -39.75 -2.89
CA ARG A 460 -7.72 -38.42 -2.45
C ARG A 460 -7.57 -37.34 -3.53
N ILE A 461 -6.82 -37.61 -4.59
CA ILE A 461 -6.63 -36.69 -5.73
C ILE A 461 -7.67 -37.01 -6.80
N LYS A 462 -8.56 -36.06 -7.08
CA LYS A 462 -9.61 -36.15 -8.10
C LYS A 462 -9.32 -35.15 -9.21
N VAL A 463 -9.43 -35.60 -10.47
CA VAL A 463 -9.13 -34.78 -11.65
C VAL A 463 -10.34 -34.80 -12.59
N ILE A 464 -10.70 -33.64 -13.12
CA ILE A 464 -11.62 -33.51 -14.26
C ILE A 464 -10.89 -32.82 -15.41
N PHE A 465 -11.03 -33.36 -16.62
CA PHE A 465 -10.48 -32.77 -17.83
C PHE A 465 -11.58 -32.09 -18.62
N ARG A 466 -11.48 -30.77 -18.78
CA ARG A 466 -12.43 -30.00 -19.58
C ARG A 466 -12.12 -30.15 -21.07
N GLU A 467 -13.17 -30.13 -21.89
CA GLU A 467 -13.03 -30.28 -23.35
C GLU A 467 -12.58 -28.98 -24.04
N ARG A 468 -12.80 -27.83 -23.38
CA ARG A 468 -12.50 -26.50 -23.88
C ARG A 468 -12.03 -25.61 -22.74
N ASN A 469 -11.12 -24.69 -23.05
CA ASN A 469 -10.69 -23.64 -22.13
C ASN A 469 -11.88 -22.71 -21.82
N GLY A 470 -12.20 -22.56 -20.53
CA GLY A 470 -13.23 -21.64 -20.05
C GLY A 470 -12.70 -20.63 -19.01
N HIS A 471 -11.39 -20.46 -18.93
CA HIS A 471 -10.69 -19.60 -17.99
C HIS A 471 -10.92 -19.97 -16.51
N ILE A 472 -10.28 -19.21 -15.63
CA ILE A 472 -10.11 -19.56 -14.22
C ILE A 472 -11.43 -19.74 -13.47
N SER A 473 -12.43 -18.86 -13.65
CA SER A 473 -13.71 -18.98 -12.93
C SER A 473 -14.48 -20.26 -13.26
N ALA A 474 -14.61 -20.60 -14.56
CA ALA A 474 -15.30 -21.81 -14.97
C ALA A 474 -14.51 -23.08 -14.56
N THR A 475 -13.19 -22.99 -14.57
CA THR A 475 -12.29 -24.08 -14.17
C THR A 475 -12.35 -24.34 -12.67
N SER A 476 -12.30 -23.29 -11.85
CA SER A 476 -12.48 -23.38 -10.40
C SER A 476 -13.85 -23.96 -10.05
N ASN A 477 -14.91 -23.61 -10.80
CA ASN A 477 -16.22 -24.25 -10.64
C ASN A 477 -16.22 -25.74 -10.99
N SER A 478 -15.52 -26.15 -12.06
CA SER A 478 -15.35 -27.58 -12.37
C SER A 478 -14.62 -28.33 -11.25
N ALA A 479 -13.55 -27.76 -10.71
CA ALA A 479 -12.84 -28.35 -9.57
C ALA A 479 -13.74 -28.40 -8.31
N LEU A 480 -14.52 -27.35 -8.06
CA LEU A 480 -15.51 -27.29 -6.97
C LEU A 480 -16.58 -28.39 -7.07
N THR A 481 -16.94 -28.86 -8.26
CA THR A 481 -17.89 -29.98 -8.41
C THR A 481 -17.36 -31.31 -7.86
N LEU A 482 -16.03 -31.48 -7.81
CA LEU A 482 -15.38 -32.67 -7.25
C LEU A 482 -15.27 -32.61 -5.72
N ALA A 483 -15.39 -31.41 -5.12
CA ALA A 483 -15.22 -31.18 -3.70
C ALA A 483 -16.32 -31.88 -2.89
N SER A 484 -15.91 -32.75 -1.96
CA SER A 484 -16.81 -33.46 -1.04
C SER A 484 -16.62 -33.05 0.43
N GLY A 485 -15.60 -32.24 0.72
CA GLY A 485 -15.28 -31.74 2.04
C GLY A 485 -16.32 -30.77 2.60
N GLU A 486 -16.37 -30.69 3.93
CA GLU A 486 -17.15 -29.66 4.65
C GLU A 486 -16.61 -28.26 4.35
N TRP A 487 -15.31 -28.18 4.05
CA TRP A 487 -14.58 -26.96 3.73
C TRP A 487 -13.89 -27.08 2.38
N ILE A 488 -13.78 -25.95 1.67
CA ILE A 488 -12.90 -25.82 0.51
C ILE A 488 -11.73 -24.90 0.84
N ALA A 489 -10.55 -25.21 0.31
CA ALA A 489 -9.37 -24.37 0.36
C ALA A 489 -8.92 -24.05 -1.07
N LEU A 490 -8.46 -22.84 -1.33
CA LEU A 490 -7.96 -22.43 -2.65
C LEU A 490 -6.45 -22.67 -2.77
N LEU A 491 -6.01 -23.13 -3.94
CA LEU A 491 -4.61 -23.31 -4.28
C LEU A 491 -4.42 -23.14 -5.79
N ASP A 492 -3.52 -22.25 -6.20
CA ASP A 492 -3.12 -22.13 -7.60
C ASP A 492 -2.11 -23.23 -7.98
N HIS A 493 -2.10 -23.60 -9.25
CA HIS A 493 -1.37 -24.77 -9.76
C HIS A 493 0.16 -24.63 -9.77
N ASP A 494 0.68 -23.43 -9.51
CA ASP A 494 2.07 -23.04 -9.47
C ASP A 494 2.54 -22.68 -8.06
N ASP A 495 1.63 -22.64 -7.08
CA ASP A 495 1.89 -22.26 -5.70
C ASP A 495 2.01 -23.47 -4.77
N CYS A 496 2.43 -23.22 -3.53
CA CYS A 496 2.62 -24.28 -2.54
C CYS A 496 1.97 -23.94 -1.19
N LEU A 497 1.38 -24.95 -0.55
CA LEU A 497 0.96 -24.85 0.85
C LEU A 497 2.11 -25.18 1.79
N ALA A 498 2.16 -24.50 2.94
CA ALA A 498 3.07 -24.89 4.02
C ALA A 498 2.69 -26.28 4.56
N GLU A 499 3.66 -27.10 5.00
CA GLU A 499 3.44 -28.50 5.47
C GLU A 499 2.38 -28.62 6.59
N SER A 500 2.14 -27.55 7.35
CA SER A 500 1.16 -27.48 8.44
C SER A 500 -0.11 -26.69 8.12
N ALA A 501 -0.30 -26.23 6.88
CA ALA A 501 -1.41 -25.36 6.49
C ALA A 501 -2.78 -25.92 6.87
N LEU A 502 -3.10 -27.14 6.42
CA LEU A 502 -4.39 -27.76 6.67
C LEU A 502 -4.58 -28.17 8.14
N PHE A 503 -3.49 -28.39 8.87
CA PHE A 503 -3.55 -28.61 10.33
C PHE A 503 -4.08 -27.36 11.04
N TRP A 504 -3.49 -26.19 10.76
CA TRP A 504 -3.90 -24.95 11.43
C TRP A 504 -5.32 -24.53 11.06
N VAL A 505 -5.75 -24.84 9.83
CA VAL A 505 -7.15 -24.69 9.42
C VAL A 505 -8.07 -25.59 10.23
N ALA A 506 -7.73 -26.89 10.37
CA ALA A 506 -8.53 -27.83 11.15
C ALA A 506 -8.57 -27.45 12.64
N ASP A 507 -7.45 -27.02 13.22
CA ASP A 507 -7.38 -26.52 14.59
C ASP A 507 -8.26 -25.28 14.77
N ALA A 508 -8.20 -24.33 13.83
CA ALA A 508 -9.08 -23.17 13.82
C ALA A 508 -10.57 -23.56 13.74
N ILE A 509 -10.95 -24.56 12.94
CA ILE A 509 -12.35 -25.04 12.90
C ILE A 509 -12.79 -25.62 14.26
N ASN A 510 -11.89 -26.29 14.97
CA ASN A 510 -12.18 -26.89 16.27
C ASN A 510 -12.26 -25.87 17.41
N GLN A 511 -11.46 -24.79 17.36
CA GLN A 511 -11.50 -23.73 18.37
C GLN A 511 -12.82 -22.96 18.38
N ASP A 512 -13.46 -22.80 17.21
CA ASP A 512 -14.79 -22.18 17.11
C ASP A 512 -15.61 -22.75 15.95
N PRO A 513 -16.61 -23.61 16.24
CA PRO A 513 -17.50 -24.18 15.24
C PRO A 513 -18.39 -23.19 14.47
N GLN A 514 -18.45 -21.91 14.88
CA GLN A 514 -19.22 -20.87 14.18
C GLN A 514 -18.49 -20.29 12.98
N ARG A 515 -17.16 -20.47 12.90
CA ARG A 515 -16.34 -20.02 11.76
C ARG A 515 -16.89 -20.57 10.45
N ARG A 516 -16.86 -19.76 9.40
CA ARG A 516 -17.31 -20.12 8.03
C ARG A 516 -16.34 -19.66 6.95
N LEU A 517 -15.40 -18.79 7.30
CA LEU A 517 -14.35 -18.29 6.44
C LEU A 517 -13.05 -18.20 7.26
N ILE A 518 -11.97 -18.76 6.72
CA ILE A 518 -10.64 -18.72 7.32
C ILE A 518 -9.64 -18.23 6.27
N TYR A 519 -8.70 -17.38 6.66
CA TYR A 519 -7.57 -16.95 5.83
C TYR A 519 -6.28 -16.91 6.65
N SER A 520 -5.13 -16.85 5.98
CA SER A 520 -3.81 -16.87 6.63
C SER A 520 -2.86 -15.81 6.12
N ASP A 521 -1.73 -15.65 6.82
CA ASP A 521 -0.56 -14.96 6.27
C ASP A 521 0.03 -15.76 5.10
N GLU A 522 0.85 -15.09 4.31
CA GLU A 522 1.53 -15.67 3.16
C GLU A 522 2.89 -15.00 2.94
N ASP A 523 3.71 -15.64 2.12
CA ASP A 523 4.91 -15.03 1.56
C ASP A 523 5.10 -15.47 0.12
N LYS A 524 6.21 -15.03 -0.48
CA LYS A 524 6.57 -15.38 -1.84
C LYS A 524 7.70 -16.38 -1.88
N ILE A 525 7.69 -17.23 -2.89
CA ILE A 525 8.81 -18.13 -3.24
C ILE A 525 9.34 -17.82 -4.63
N ASP A 526 10.66 -17.84 -4.78
CA ASP A 526 11.31 -17.70 -6.08
C ASP A 526 11.39 -19.04 -6.83
N ALA A 527 11.99 -19.03 -8.02
CA ALA A 527 12.19 -20.23 -8.83
C ALA A 527 13.13 -21.27 -8.18
N GLN A 528 13.82 -20.94 -7.07
CA GLN A 528 14.66 -21.84 -6.29
C GLN A 528 13.97 -22.32 -5.01
N GLY A 529 12.74 -21.88 -4.75
CA GLY A 529 11.98 -22.18 -3.54
C GLY A 529 12.40 -21.36 -2.32
N GLN A 530 13.21 -20.31 -2.49
CA GLN A 530 13.60 -19.44 -1.39
C GLN A 530 12.45 -18.47 -1.07
N ARG A 531 12.12 -18.37 0.23
CA ARG A 531 11.02 -17.55 0.74
C ARG A 531 11.43 -16.08 0.96
N PHE A 532 10.58 -15.13 0.55
CA PHE A 532 10.79 -13.69 0.68
C PHE A 532 9.47 -12.88 0.69
N ASP A 533 9.55 -11.58 1.01
CA ASP A 533 8.43 -10.61 0.93
C ASP A 533 7.13 -11.07 1.63
N PRO A 534 7.15 -11.28 2.96
CA PRO A 534 5.98 -11.76 3.69
C PRO A 534 4.88 -10.70 3.77
N TYR A 535 3.63 -11.15 3.59
CA TYR A 535 2.45 -10.39 3.94
C TYR A 535 1.81 -10.94 5.23
N PHE A 536 2.18 -10.30 6.33
CA PHE A 536 1.59 -10.50 7.65
C PHE A 536 0.32 -9.66 7.81
N LYS A 537 -0.82 -10.33 7.64
CA LYS A 537 -2.15 -9.76 7.58
C LYS A 537 -2.69 -9.45 8.97
N THR A 538 -3.64 -8.52 9.04
CA THR A 538 -4.36 -8.26 10.29
C THR A 538 -5.46 -9.30 10.49
N ASP A 539 -6.05 -9.33 11.69
CA ASP A 539 -7.36 -9.95 11.85
C ASP A 539 -8.40 -9.21 10.98
N TRP A 540 -9.63 -9.73 10.92
CA TRP A 540 -10.65 -9.24 10.00
C TRP A 540 -10.80 -7.71 10.09
N ASN A 541 -10.49 -7.06 8.97
CA ASN A 541 -10.42 -5.61 8.83
C ASN A 541 -11.18 -5.24 7.56
N GLU A 542 -12.44 -4.84 7.71
CA GLU A 542 -13.31 -4.62 6.57
C GLU A 542 -12.89 -3.40 5.78
N GLY A 543 -12.48 -2.32 6.47
CA GLY A 543 -11.92 -1.15 5.81
C GLY A 543 -10.76 -1.50 4.89
N LEU A 544 -9.81 -2.30 5.38
CA LEU A 544 -8.68 -2.78 4.59
C LEU A 544 -9.11 -3.76 3.50
N PHE A 545 -10.08 -4.66 3.78
CA PHE A 545 -10.57 -5.64 2.81
C PHE A 545 -11.27 -4.98 1.62
N TYR A 546 -11.98 -3.88 1.81
CA TYR A 546 -12.54 -3.08 0.71
C TYR A 546 -11.50 -2.25 -0.02
N SER A 547 -10.33 -2.02 0.58
CA SER A 547 -9.21 -1.37 -0.07
C SER A 547 -8.26 -2.35 -0.78
N GLN A 548 -8.21 -3.61 -0.37
CA GLN A 548 -7.44 -4.68 -1.02
C GLN A 548 -7.92 -6.07 -0.59
N ASN A 549 -7.71 -7.10 -1.41
CA ASN A 549 -8.12 -8.46 -1.07
C ASN A 549 -7.27 -9.06 0.08
N LEU A 550 -7.73 -8.89 1.32
CA LEU A 550 -7.10 -9.43 2.53
C LEU A 550 -7.19 -10.97 2.64
N ILE A 551 -8.15 -11.62 1.98
CA ILE A 551 -8.42 -13.06 2.17
C ILE A 551 -7.54 -13.95 1.30
N THR A 552 -6.95 -13.39 0.24
CA THR A 552 -6.01 -14.10 -0.64
C THR A 552 -4.76 -14.55 0.13
N HIS A 553 -4.01 -15.54 -0.32
CA HIS A 553 -4.31 -16.51 -1.37
C HIS A 553 -4.93 -17.79 -0.79
N LEU A 554 -4.58 -18.17 0.44
CA LEU A 554 -5.24 -19.28 1.15
C LEU A 554 -6.58 -18.85 1.76
N GLY A 555 -7.58 -18.66 0.91
CA GLY A 555 -8.97 -18.57 1.35
C GLY A 555 -9.56 -19.95 1.61
N VAL A 556 -10.09 -20.17 2.81
CA VAL A 556 -10.78 -21.41 3.19
C VAL A 556 -12.23 -21.11 3.56
N TYR A 557 -13.16 -21.74 2.87
CA TYR A 557 -14.58 -21.41 2.92
C TYR A 557 -15.41 -22.64 3.27
N HIS A 558 -16.45 -22.46 4.06
CA HIS A 558 -17.43 -23.52 4.27
C HIS A 558 -18.10 -23.88 2.94
N THR A 559 -18.07 -25.15 2.54
CA THR A 559 -18.49 -25.59 1.20
C THR A 559 -19.94 -25.24 0.90
N GLU A 560 -20.83 -25.35 1.90
CA GLU A 560 -22.25 -24.98 1.74
C GLU A 560 -22.43 -23.50 1.43
N LEU A 561 -21.62 -22.62 2.00
CA LEU A 561 -21.68 -21.18 1.76
C LEU A 561 -21.35 -20.89 0.29
N VAL A 562 -20.25 -21.46 -0.20
CA VAL A 562 -19.80 -21.27 -1.59
C VAL A 562 -20.83 -21.81 -2.59
N ARG A 563 -21.42 -22.97 -2.31
CA ARG A 563 -22.50 -23.53 -3.14
C ARG A 563 -23.75 -22.67 -3.12
N ARG A 564 -24.12 -22.12 -1.95
CA ARG A 564 -25.30 -21.25 -1.80
C ARG A 564 -25.18 -19.97 -2.64
N ILE A 565 -23.98 -19.41 -2.75
CA ILE A 565 -23.72 -18.20 -3.57
C ILE A 565 -23.42 -18.50 -5.04
N GLY A 566 -23.48 -19.78 -5.45
CA GLY A 566 -23.31 -20.20 -6.85
C GLY A 566 -21.86 -20.38 -7.32
N GLY A 567 -20.89 -20.50 -6.42
CA GLY A 567 -19.47 -20.73 -6.78
C GLY A 567 -18.76 -19.49 -7.30
N PHE A 568 -17.80 -19.67 -8.19
CA PHE A 568 -17.01 -18.60 -8.83
C PHE A 568 -17.80 -17.95 -9.96
N ARG A 569 -17.73 -16.62 -10.07
CA ARG A 569 -18.49 -15.87 -11.08
C ARG A 569 -17.62 -15.61 -12.31
N GLU A 570 -18.14 -15.89 -13.49
CA GLU A 570 -17.49 -15.54 -14.76
C GLU A 570 -17.60 -14.01 -15.02
N GLY A 571 -16.64 -13.45 -15.77
CA GLY A 571 -16.57 -12.03 -16.12
C GLY A 571 -15.87 -11.14 -15.09
N VAL A 572 -15.14 -11.75 -14.15
CA VAL A 572 -14.23 -11.12 -13.17
C VAL A 572 -12.89 -11.88 -13.06
N GLU A 573 -12.47 -12.52 -14.14
CA GLU A 573 -11.22 -13.27 -14.23
C GLU A 573 -10.03 -12.37 -13.84
N GLY A 574 -9.14 -12.89 -12.99
CA GLY A 574 -8.06 -12.14 -12.34
C GLY A 574 -8.42 -11.62 -10.95
N ALA A 575 -9.71 -11.50 -10.61
CA ALA A 575 -10.19 -11.11 -9.29
C ALA A 575 -11.28 -12.06 -8.77
N GLN A 576 -11.36 -13.27 -9.31
CA GLN A 576 -12.37 -14.27 -8.97
C GLN A 576 -12.39 -14.61 -7.47
N ASP A 577 -11.23 -14.61 -6.81
CA ASP A 577 -11.12 -14.91 -5.37
C ASP A 577 -11.62 -13.75 -4.53
N TYR A 578 -11.37 -12.51 -4.98
CA TYR A 578 -11.89 -11.32 -4.33
C TYR A 578 -13.41 -11.22 -4.47
N ASP A 579 -13.95 -11.51 -5.67
CA ASP A 579 -15.39 -11.59 -5.90
C ASP A 579 -16.07 -12.69 -5.06
N LEU A 580 -15.44 -13.87 -4.95
CA LEU A 580 -15.93 -14.94 -4.10
C LEU A 580 -15.95 -14.52 -2.63
N ALA A 581 -14.85 -13.94 -2.15
CA ALA A 581 -14.74 -13.44 -0.78
C ALA A 581 -15.81 -12.38 -0.48
N LEU A 582 -15.97 -11.38 -1.36
CA LEU A 582 -16.99 -10.33 -1.26
C LEU A 582 -18.39 -10.93 -1.15
N ARG A 583 -18.75 -11.90 -2.00
CA ARG A 583 -20.07 -12.57 -1.94
C ARG A 583 -20.24 -13.46 -0.72
N CYS A 584 -19.18 -14.07 -0.21
CA CYS A 584 -19.23 -14.85 1.02
C CYS A 584 -19.52 -13.97 2.23
N ILE A 585 -18.84 -12.82 2.38
CA ILE A 585 -19.02 -11.96 3.55
C ILE A 585 -20.42 -11.34 3.64
N GLU A 586 -21.16 -11.23 2.52
CA GLU A 586 -22.57 -10.81 2.49
C GLU A 586 -23.50 -11.73 3.31
N HIS A 587 -23.04 -12.93 3.65
CA HIS A 587 -23.78 -13.93 4.43
C HIS A 587 -23.16 -14.25 5.79
N LEU A 588 -22.11 -13.53 6.19
CA LEU A 588 -21.35 -13.80 7.39
C LEU A 588 -21.41 -12.61 8.35
N THR A 589 -21.34 -12.92 9.64
CA THR A 589 -20.97 -11.91 10.63
C THR A 589 -19.45 -11.85 10.78
N PRO A 590 -18.86 -10.72 11.21
CA PRO A 590 -17.41 -10.59 11.41
C PRO A 590 -16.80 -11.70 12.29
N ALA A 591 -17.52 -12.19 13.29
CA ALA A 591 -17.06 -13.25 14.19
C ALA A 591 -16.87 -14.62 13.50
N GLN A 592 -17.49 -14.83 12.33
CA GLN A 592 -17.38 -16.08 11.57
C GLN A 592 -16.20 -16.08 10.58
N ILE A 593 -15.49 -14.94 10.49
CA ILE A 593 -14.31 -14.75 9.66
C ILE A 593 -13.08 -14.80 10.56
N HIS A 594 -12.15 -15.70 10.28
CA HIS A 594 -11.01 -15.93 11.15
C HIS A 594 -9.69 -15.87 10.39
N HIS A 595 -8.73 -15.19 11.01
CA HIS A 595 -7.37 -15.09 10.55
C HIS A 595 -6.47 -16.04 11.34
N VAL A 596 -5.66 -16.83 10.63
CA VAL A 596 -4.57 -17.61 11.22
C VAL A 596 -3.25 -16.87 10.96
N PRO A 597 -2.61 -16.24 11.97
CA PRO A 597 -1.42 -15.39 11.80
C PRO A 597 -0.13 -16.21 11.60
N ARG A 598 -0.13 -17.03 10.56
CA ARG A 598 0.96 -17.91 10.13
C ARG A 598 1.06 -17.92 8.62
N VAL A 599 2.28 -18.05 8.13
CA VAL A 599 2.53 -18.20 6.71
C VAL A 599 2.16 -19.61 6.29
N LEU A 600 0.95 -19.78 5.75
CA LEU A 600 0.43 -21.09 5.34
C LEU A 600 0.38 -21.26 3.81
N TYR A 601 0.73 -20.22 3.07
CA TYR A 601 0.72 -20.17 1.62
C TYR A 601 2.01 -19.53 1.10
N HIS A 602 2.56 -20.11 0.04
CA HIS A 602 3.78 -19.67 -0.63
C HIS A 602 3.45 -19.35 -2.09
N TRP A 603 3.40 -18.05 -2.40
CA TRP A 603 3.07 -17.53 -3.73
C TRP A 603 4.30 -17.48 -4.63
N ARG A 604 4.28 -18.18 -5.76
CA ARG A 604 5.42 -18.27 -6.67
C ARG A 604 5.53 -17.06 -7.59
N VAL A 605 6.76 -16.54 -7.68
CA VAL A 605 7.08 -15.39 -8.54
C VAL A 605 7.79 -15.85 -9.82
N HIS A 606 7.17 -15.63 -10.98
CA HIS A 606 7.75 -15.88 -12.31
C HIS A 606 7.19 -14.92 -13.37
N ALA A 607 7.80 -14.91 -14.56
CA ALA A 607 7.50 -13.97 -15.66
C ALA A 607 6.06 -14.00 -16.20
N GLU A 608 5.28 -15.04 -15.87
CA GLU A 608 3.88 -15.20 -16.27
C GLU A 608 2.90 -14.99 -15.09
N SER A 609 3.43 -14.89 -13.87
CA SER A 609 2.68 -14.70 -12.62
C SER A 609 2.39 -13.21 -12.35
N THR A 610 1.25 -12.96 -11.71
CA THR A 610 0.81 -11.64 -11.22
C THR A 610 1.71 -11.07 -10.13
N ALA A 611 2.66 -11.84 -9.59
CA ALA A 611 3.48 -11.48 -8.44
C ALA A 611 4.65 -10.51 -8.74
N GLN A 612 5.03 -10.34 -10.02
CA GLN A 612 6.23 -9.56 -10.39
C GLN A 612 6.04 -8.05 -10.31
N SER A 613 4.81 -7.54 -10.43
CA SER A 613 4.48 -6.12 -10.28
C SER A 613 2.97 -5.93 -10.37
N SER A 614 2.44 -4.90 -9.68
CA SER A 614 1.10 -4.35 -9.95
C SER A 614 0.90 -3.90 -11.41
N ASP A 615 2.00 -3.81 -12.18
CA ASP A 615 2.01 -3.53 -13.62
C ASP A 615 1.79 -4.78 -14.48
N ALA A 616 1.82 -5.99 -13.91
CA ALA A 616 1.80 -7.21 -14.71
C ALA A 616 0.51 -7.37 -15.51
N LYS A 617 -0.67 -6.98 -14.97
CA LYS A 617 -1.98 -7.19 -15.64
C LYS A 617 -3.06 -6.19 -15.16
N PRO A 618 -3.26 -5.02 -15.81
CA PRO A 618 -4.30 -4.05 -15.43
C PRO A 618 -5.71 -4.63 -15.31
N TYR A 619 -6.01 -5.69 -16.06
CA TYR A 619 -7.32 -6.32 -16.09
C TYR A 619 -7.75 -6.90 -14.73
N ALA A 620 -6.83 -7.47 -13.94
CA ALA A 620 -7.16 -8.09 -12.65
C ALA A 620 -7.61 -7.02 -11.63
N MET A 621 -6.92 -5.89 -11.62
CA MET A 621 -7.29 -4.75 -10.78
C MET A 621 -8.65 -4.16 -11.18
N ILE A 622 -8.90 -4.00 -12.48
CA ILE A 622 -10.19 -3.55 -13.02
C ILE A 622 -11.31 -4.56 -12.71
N ALA A 623 -11.05 -5.86 -12.82
CA ALA A 623 -12.00 -6.91 -12.46
C ALA A 623 -12.33 -6.86 -10.97
N GLY A 624 -11.36 -6.55 -10.10
CA GLY A 624 -11.58 -6.39 -8.67
C GLY A 624 -12.37 -5.12 -8.34
N GLU A 625 -12.15 -4.00 -9.03
CA GLU A 625 -12.98 -2.80 -8.93
C GLU A 625 -14.44 -3.11 -9.30
N LYS A 626 -14.65 -3.83 -10.40
CA LYS A 626 -15.97 -4.30 -10.84
C LYS A 626 -16.62 -5.24 -9.81
N ALA A 627 -15.86 -6.15 -9.21
CA ALA A 627 -16.35 -7.05 -8.17
C ALA A 627 -16.78 -6.29 -6.91
N LEU A 628 -15.97 -5.32 -6.47
CA LEU A 628 -16.25 -4.46 -5.33
C LEU A 628 -17.46 -3.57 -5.57
N GLN A 629 -17.57 -2.93 -6.74
CA GLN A 629 -18.77 -2.15 -7.08
C GLN A 629 -20.02 -3.03 -7.07
N ALA A 630 -19.97 -4.22 -7.69
CA ALA A 630 -21.10 -5.14 -7.69
C ALA A 630 -21.49 -5.61 -6.28
N HIS A 631 -20.53 -5.74 -5.35
CA HIS A 631 -20.80 -6.00 -3.94
C HIS A 631 -21.55 -4.85 -3.26
N LEU A 632 -21.08 -3.61 -3.43
CA LEU A 632 -21.75 -2.43 -2.89
C LEU A 632 -23.19 -2.31 -3.41
N ASP A 633 -23.39 -2.54 -4.71
CA ASP A 633 -24.71 -2.52 -5.34
C ASP A 633 -25.65 -3.57 -4.75
N ARG A 634 -25.16 -4.81 -4.52
CA ARG A 634 -25.96 -5.89 -3.90
C ARG A 634 -26.33 -5.60 -2.45
N GLN A 635 -25.44 -4.95 -1.70
CA GLN A 635 -25.69 -4.54 -0.32
C GLN A 635 -26.55 -3.27 -0.23
N GLY A 636 -26.90 -2.65 -1.37
CA GLY A 636 -27.68 -1.42 -1.42
C GLY A 636 -26.92 -0.19 -0.89
N VAL A 637 -25.59 -0.29 -0.80
CA VAL A 637 -24.74 0.79 -0.30
C VAL A 637 -24.51 1.79 -1.42
N GLN A 638 -24.95 3.03 -1.20
CA GLN A 638 -24.71 4.13 -2.14
C GLN A 638 -23.25 4.58 -2.04
N ALA A 639 -22.37 3.95 -2.82
CA ALA A 639 -20.96 4.26 -2.86
C ALA A 639 -20.36 3.93 -4.24
N LYS A 640 -19.24 4.59 -4.55
CA LYS A 640 -18.46 4.33 -5.76
C LYS A 640 -17.13 3.68 -5.38
N ALA A 641 -16.86 2.49 -5.91
CA ALA A 641 -15.54 1.90 -5.91
C ALA A 641 -14.68 2.53 -7.02
N THR A 642 -13.41 2.80 -6.74
CA THR A 642 -12.47 3.32 -7.73
C THR A 642 -11.10 2.67 -7.55
N LEU A 643 -10.51 2.19 -8.64
CA LEU A 643 -9.13 1.71 -8.65
C LEU A 643 -8.14 2.86 -8.39
N MET A 644 -7.24 2.64 -7.46
CA MET A 644 -6.17 3.54 -7.04
C MET A 644 -4.80 2.86 -7.24
N ASN A 645 -3.71 3.62 -7.08
CA ASN A 645 -2.34 3.12 -7.31
C ASN A 645 -1.96 1.88 -6.47
N TYR A 646 -2.54 1.71 -5.28
CA TYR A 646 -2.17 0.66 -4.32
C TYR A 646 -3.35 -0.21 -3.88
N GLY A 647 -4.50 -0.13 -4.56
CA GLY A 647 -5.73 -0.83 -4.17
C GLY A 647 -6.98 -0.09 -4.61
N TYR A 648 -8.03 -0.15 -3.81
CA TYR A 648 -9.34 0.46 -4.11
C TYR A 648 -9.71 1.53 -3.08
N ARG A 649 -10.46 2.53 -3.55
CA ARG A 649 -11.17 3.49 -2.71
C ARG A 649 -12.66 3.28 -2.84
N VAL A 650 -13.36 3.18 -1.71
CA VAL A 650 -14.82 3.25 -1.65
C VAL A 650 -15.22 4.64 -1.19
N GLN A 651 -15.83 5.42 -2.09
CA GLN A 651 -16.36 6.75 -1.81
C GLN A 651 -17.85 6.66 -1.48
N TYR A 652 -18.20 6.84 -0.21
CA TYR A 652 -19.58 6.76 0.25
C TYR A 652 -20.35 8.05 -0.08
N ALA A 653 -21.59 7.92 -0.56
CA ALA A 653 -22.45 9.04 -0.83
C ALA A 653 -22.90 9.71 0.48
N LEU A 654 -22.96 11.05 0.46
CA LEU A 654 -23.56 11.82 1.54
C LEU A 654 -25.08 11.93 1.35
N PRO A 655 -25.86 12.08 2.44
CA PRO A 655 -27.28 12.36 2.35
C PRO A 655 -27.54 13.73 1.69
N GLU A 656 -28.72 13.91 1.09
CA GLU A 656 -29.14 15.20 0.50
C GLU A 656 -29.14 16.33 1.52
N VAL A 657 -29.60 16.04 2.74
CA VAL A 657 -29.51 16.95 3.89
C VAL A 657 -28.26 16.60 4.66
N LEU A 658 -27.24 17.46 4.53
CA LEU A 658 -25.97 17.29 5.20
C LEU A 658 -26.11 17.51 6.72
N PRO A 659 -25.56 16.61 7.56
CA PRO A 659 -25.53 16.82 9.00
C PRO A 659 -24.57 17.97 9.33
N LYS A 660 -24.95 18.77 10.32
CA LYS A 660 -24.06 19.79 10.84
C LYS A 660 -22.89 19.18 11.61
N VAL A 661 -21.68 19.67 11.36
CA VAL A 661 -20.48 19.30 12.10
C VAL A 661 -20.08 20.40 13.09
N SER A 662 -19.85 20.04 14.36
CA SER A 662 -19.25 20.95 15.34
C SER A 662 -17.77 20.60 15.55
N LEU A 663 -16.87 21.48 15.11
CA LEU A 663 -15.43 21.35 15.29
C LEU A 663 -15.01 21.99 16.62
N ILE A 664 -14.57 21.17 17.57
CA ILE A 664 -14.17 21.59 18.91
C ILE A 664 -12.67 21.78 18.96
N ILE A 665 -12.22 23.00 19.30
CA ILE A 665 -10.80 23.37 19.31
C ILE A 665 -10.44 23.97 20.68
N PRO A 666 -9.94 23.18 21.64
CA PRO A 666 -9.40 23.71 22.88
C PRO A 666 -8.06 24.38 22.66
N THR A 667 -7.85 25.54 23.28
CA THR A 667 -6.61 26.31 23.12
C THR A 667 -6.32 27.17 24.35
N ARG A 668 -5.05 27.53 24.51
CA ARG A 668 -4.60 28.57 25.46
C ARG A 668 -3.40 29.28 24.85
N ASN A 669 -3.52 30.59 24.62
CA ASN A 669 -2.53 31.40 23.91
C ASN A 669 -2.16 30.79 22.54
N GLY A 670 -0.94 31.00 22.04
CA GLY A 670 -0.47 30.37 20.80
C GLY A 670 -1.14 30.94 19.54
N LEU A 671 -1.38 32.26 19.50
CA LEU A 671 -2.08 32.96 18.42
C LEU A 671 -1.76 32.48 17.01
N GLN A 672 -0.48 32.33 16.65
CA GLN A 672 -0.09 31.99 15.28
C GLN A 672 -0.66 30.64 14.83
N LEU A 673 -0.56 29.62 15.68
CA LEU A 673 -1.06 28.27 15.38
C LEU A 673 -2.57 28.23 15.38
N THR A 674 -3.20 28.80 16.41
CA THR A 674 -4.67 28.85 16.51
C THR A 674 -5.28 29.60 15.33
N ARG A 675 -4.65 30.71 14.91
CA ARG A 675 -5.06 31.47 13.74
C ARG A 675 -4.94 30.65 12.47
N GLN A 676 -3.76 30.05 12.23
CA GLN A 676 -3.52 29.22 11.05
C GLN A 676 -4.53 28.06 10.96
N CYS A 677 -4.82 27.41 12.09
CA CYS A 677 -5.81 26.34 12.17
C CYS A 677 -7.19 26.82 11.74
N ILE A 678 -7.72 27.87 12.39
CA ILE A 678 -9.07 28.38 12.12
C ILE A 678 -9.17 28.96 10.70
N GLU A 679 -8.21 29.77 10.27
CA GLU A 679 -8.21 30.36 8.92
C GLU A 679 -8.11 29.27 7.85
N SER A 680 -7.24 28.26 8.01
CA SER A 680 -7.15 27.16 7.05
C SER A 680 -8.45 26.34 6.96
N ILE A 681 -9.16 26.14 8.08
CA ILE A 681 -10.48 25.49 8.08
C ILE A 681 -11.48 26.35 7.30
N VAL A 682 -11.57 27.63 7.63
CA VAL A 682 -12.52 28.57 7.02
C VAL A 682 -12.29 28.75 5.52
N GLU A 683 -11.03 28.86 5.10
CA GLU A 683 -10.66 29.16 3.72
C GLU A 683 -10.69 27.94 2.81
N LYS A 684 -10.32 26.75 3.32
CA LYS A 684 -10.08 25.57 2.47
C LYS A 684 -11.15 24.49 2.57
N THR A 685 -11.91 24.39 3.67
CA THR A 685 -12.87 23.30 3.86
C THR A 685 -14.07 23.45 2.91
N THR A 686 -14.36 22.42 2.11
CA THR A 686 -15.47 22.43 1.14
C THR A 686 -16.80 21.91 1.71
N TYR A 687 -16.77 21.20 2.83
CA TYR A 687 -17.99 20.78 3.52
C TYR A 687 -18.76 22.03 4.01
N PRO A 688 -20.05 22.20 3.66
CA PRO A 688 -20.72 23.49 3.83
C PRO A 688 -21.32 23.73 5.21
N ASP A 689 -21.79 22.70 5.92
CA ASP A 689 -22.53 22.86 7.18
C ASP A 689 -21.69 22.49 8.40
N TYR A 690 -20.85 23.43 8.84
CA TYR A 690 -20.07 23.27 10.07
C TYR A 690 -20.09 24.53 10.94
N GLU A 691 -19.79 24.34 12.22
CA GLU A 691 -19.44 25.41 13.16
C GLU A 691 -18.10 25.11 13.83
N ILE A 692 -17.42 26.15 14.29
CA ILE A 692 -16.18 26.04 15.06
C ILE A 692 -16.45 26.54 16.49
N ILE A 693 -16.12 25.71 17.47
CA ILE A 693 -16.25 26.03 18.89
C ILE A 693 -14.84 26.05 19.49
N VAL A 694 -14.31 27.25 19.66
CA VAL A 694 -13.02 27.48 20.31
C VAL A 694 -13.22 27.49 21.83
N ILE A 695 -12.56 26.58 22.54
CA ILE A 695 -12.57 26.56 24.00
C ILE A 695 -11.30 27.26 24.51
N ASP A 696 -11.42 28.53 24.88
CA ASP A 696 -10.35 29.33 25.45
C ASP A 696 -10.11 28.92 26.92
N ASN A 697 -9.05 28.14 27.17
CA ASN A 697 -8.68 27.68 28.50
C ASN A 697 -7.86 28.72 29.28
N GLY A 698 -8.43 29.92 29.44
CA GLY A 698 -7.84 31.00 30.23
C GLY A 698 -6.62 31.64 29.57
N SER A 699 -6.72 31.98 28.27
CA SER A 699 -5.71 32.79 27.58
C SER A 699 -5.56 34.15 28.27
N ASP A 700 -4.31 34.58 28.40
CA ASP A 700 -3.87 35.83 29.02
C ASP A 700 -3.00 36.69 28.09
N ASP A 701 -2.66 36.17 26.90
CA ASP A 701 -2.00 36.93 25.84
C ASP A 701 -2.96 37.96 25.19
N PRO A 702 -2.66 39.27 25.25
CA PRO A 702 -3.54 40.31 24.72
C PRO A 702 -3.82 40.19 23.22
N ASP A 703 -2.87 39.68 22.43
CA ASP A 703 -3.05 39.54 20.98
C ASP A 703 -3.95 38.34 20.64
N THR A 704 -3.82 37.23 21.36
CA THR A 704 -4.75 36.08 21.29
C THR A 704 -6.18 36.51 21.63
N LEU A 705 -6.36 37.23 22.73
CA LEU A 705 -7.69 37.73 23.13
C LEU A 705 -8.30 38.67 22.09
N ARG A 706 -7.49 39.59 21.52
CA ARG A 706 -7.95 40.47 20.44
C ARG A 706 -8.39 39.69 19.21
N TYR A 707 -7.66 38.65 18.83
CA TYR A 707 -8.04 37.77 17.73
C TYR A 707 -9.34 37.02 18.01
N PHE A 708 -9.56 36.50 19.22
CA PHE A 708 -10.82 35.87 19.58
C PHE A 708 -12.02 36.81 19.50
N GLU A 709 -11.85 38.09 19.81
CA GLU A 709 -12.89 39.09 19.57
C GLU A 709 -13.19 39.28 18.08
N THR A 710 -12.17 39.21 17.21
CA THR A 710 -12.40 39.28 15.74
C THR A 710 -13.14 38.06 15.18
N LEU A 711 -12.96 36.87 15.79
CA LEU A 711 -13.63 35.64 15.36
C LEU A 711 -15.15 35.71 15.53
N LYS A 712 -15.65 36.52 16.48
CA LYS A 712 -17.09 36.69 16.74
C LYS A 712 -17.85 37.34 15.57
N ALA A 713 -17.15 37.89 14.57
CA ALA A 713 -17.75 38.44 13.37
C ALA A 713 -18.20 37.36 12.37
N ASP A 714 -17.71 36.12 12.50
CA ASP A 714 -18.16 34.98 11.70
C ASP A 714 -19.19 34.18 12.50
N ASP A 715 -20.43 34.13 12.01
CA ASP A 715 -21.56 33.46 12.68
C ASP A 715 -21.35 31.94 12.86
N ARG A 716 -20.38 31.34 12.15
CA ARG A 716 -20.00 29.94 12.30
C ARG A 716 -19.07 29.70 13.48
N ILE A 717 -18.45 30.73 14.04
CA ILE A 717 -17.39 30.59 15.05
C ILE A 717 -17.88 31.10 16.42
N ARG A 718 -17.73 30.26 17.44
CA ARG A 718 -18.03 30.60 18.83
C ARG A 718 -16.80 30.40 19.69
N VAL A 719 -16.47 31.42 20.49
CA VAL A 719 -15.39 31.33 21.49
C VAL A 719 -16.03 31.23 22.88
N ILE A 720 -15.73 30.14 23.59
CA ILE A 720 -16.22 29.85 24.93
C ILE A 720 -15.04 29.87 25.88
N ARG A 721 -15.11 30.70 26.92
CA ARG A 721 -14.06 30.81 27.93
C ARG A 721 -14.25 29.81 29.05
N ASP A 722 -13.16 29.14 29.42
CA ASP A 722 -13.15 28.08 30.42
C ASP A 722 -11.91 28.14 31.34
N GLU A 723 -12.10 28.61 32.56
CA GLU A 723 -11.00 28.88 33.51
C GLU A 723 -10.57 27.66 34.33
N ARG A 724 -11.07 26.45 34.01
CA ARG A 724 -10.69 25.24 34.75
C ARG A 724 -9.19 24.92 34.57
N PRO A 725 -8.56 24.19 35.51
CA PRO A 725 -7.23 23.64 35.28
C PRO A 725 -7.19 22.79 34.00
N PHE A 726 -6.07 22.86 33.27
CA PHE A 726 -5.96 22.19 31.98
C PHE A 726 -6.25 20.69 32.08
N ASN A 727 -7.28 20.27 31.35
CA ASN A 727 -7.72 18.90 31.19
C ASN A 727 -8.34 18.82 29.80
N TYR A 728 -7.59 18.25 28.86
CA TYR A 728 -7.96 18.16 27.45
C TYR A 728 -9.31 17.46 27.28
N SER A 729 -9.51 16.36 28.00
CA SER A 729 -10.76 15.60 27.99
C SER A 729 -11.95 16.43 28.48
N ALA A 730 -11.79 17.15 29.60
CA ALA A 730 -12.87 17.99 30.14
C ALA A 730 -13.21 19.19 29.24
N LEU A 731 -12.20 19.81 28.61
CA LEU A 731 -12.41 20.93 27.69
C LEU A 731 -13.18 20.48 26.43
N ASN A 732 -12.79 19.36 25.84
CA ASN A 732 -13.52 18.78 24.70
C ASN A 732 -14.94 18.36 25.09
N ASN A 733 -15.12 17.65 26.21
CA ASN A 733 -16.45 17.27 26.70
C ASN A 733 -17.35 18.50 26.93
N ALA A 734 -16.81 19.60 27.47
CA ALA A 734 -17.53 20.85 27.64
C ALA A 734 -17.92 21.47 26.28
N GLY A 735 -17.01 21.46 25.31
CA GLY A 735 -17.31 21.91 23.95
C GLY A 735 -18.40 21.10 23.26
N VAL A 736 -18.37 19.76 23.39
CA VAL A 736 -19.40 18.86 22.83
C VAL A 736 -20.78 19.13 23.44
N LYS A 737 -20.86 19.47 24.74
CA LYS A 737 -22.14 19.85 25.37
C LYS A 737 -22.74 21.13 24.77
N GLN A 738 -21.91 22.00 24.20
CA GLN A 738 -22.32 23.25 23.56
C GLN A 738 -22.51 23.11 22.03
N ALA A 739 -22.13 21.95 21.47
CA ALA A 739 -22.22 21.66 20.05
C ALA A 739 -23.67 21.53 19.57
N HIS A 740 -23.98 22.14 18.43
CA HIS A 740 -25.25 22.03 17.74
C HIS A 740 -25.25 20.97 16.63
N GLY A 741 -24.07 20.49 16.23
CA GLY A 741 -23.91 19.47 15.20
C GLY A 741 -24.25 18.07 15.67
N ASP A 742 -24.75 17.26 14.75
CA ASP A 742 -24.97 15.82 14.94
C ASP A 742 -23.66 15.04 14.88
N ILE A 743 -22.63 15.66 14.29
CA ILE A 743 -21.27 15.12 14.18
C ILE A 743 -20.31 16.06 14.92
N ILE A 744 -19.40 15.46 15.69
CA ILE A 744 -18.37 16.14 16.45
C ILE A 744 -17.02 15.91 15.78
N GLY A 745 -16.26 16.99 15.56
CA GLY A 745 -14.84 16.94 15.25
C GLY A 745 -14.02 17.38 16.46
N LEU A 746 -13.16 16.52 16.98
CA LEU A 746 -12.16 16.86 18.00
C LEU A 746 -10.86 17.24 17.29
N LEU A 747 -10.44 18.50 17.43
CA LEU A 747 -9.31 19.07 16.70
C LEU A 747 -8.34 19.74 17.68
N ASN A 748 -7.04 19.53 17.47
CA ASN A 748 -6.04 20.38 18.10
C ASN A 748 -5.94 21.74 17.42
N ASN A 749 -5.43 22.75 18.15
CA ASN A 749 -5.34 24.13 17.65
C ASN A 749 -4.13 24.40 16.74
N ASP A 750 -3.29 23.39 16.50
CA ASP A 750 -2.05 23.43 15.70
C ASP A 750 -2.14 22.53 14.45
N LEU A 751 -3.36 22.34 13.95
CA LEU A 751 -3.62 21.75 12.64
C LEU A 751 -3.57 22.78 11.52
N GLU A 752 -3.29 22.31 10.31
CA GLU A 752 -3.46 23.07 9.08
C GLU A 752 -4.10 22.19 8.00
N VAL A 753 -5.23 22.64 7.45
CA VAL A 753 -5.92 21.95 6.36
C VAL A 753 -5.09 22.02 5.07
N ILE A 754 -4.90 20.88 4.40
CA ILE A 754 -4.25 20.80 3.08
C ILE A 754 -5.10 20.13 2.01
N SER A 755 -6.01 19.23 2.38
CA SER A 755 -7.03 18.70 1.46
C SER A 755 -8.37 19.42 1.68
N PRO A 756 -8.95 20.10 0.68
CA PRO A 756 -10.23 20.81 0.81
C PRO A 756 -11.41 19.91 1.23
N GLU A 757 -11.43 18.67 0.74
CA GLU A 757 -12.49 17.69 0.96
C GLU A 757 -12.34 16.85 2.24
N TRP A 758 -11.33 17.15 3.08
CA TRP A 758 -11.01 16.37 4.28
C TRP A 758 -12.23 16.06 5.16
N LEU A 759 -13.07 17.07 5.42
CA LEU A 759 -14.22 16.91 6.30
C LEU A 759 -15.35 16.13 5.63
N THR A 760 -15.57 16.35 4.33
CA THR A 760 -16.52 15.58 3.50
C THR A 760 -16.19 14.09 3.54
N GLU A 761 -14.92 13.74 3.36
CA GLU A 761 -14.42 12.38 3.44
C GLU A 761 -14.69 11.78 4.83
N MET A 762 -14.27 12.46 5.90
CA MET A 762 -14.43 11.95 7.26
C MET A 762 -15.91 11.80 7.66
N VAL A 763 -16.77 12.74 7.26
CA VAL A 763 -18.23 12.69 7.51
C VAL A 763 -18.86 11.50 6.78
N SER A 764 -18.46 11.23 5.53
CA SER A 764 -18.98 10.09 4.76
C SER A 764 -18.75 8.75 5.47
N HIS A 765 -17.60 8.61 6.15
CA HIS A 765 -17.30 7.45 6.97
C HIS A 765 -18.04 7.48 8.32
N ALA A 766 -18.11 8.63 8.99
CA ALA A 766 -18.75 8.76 10.30
C ALA A 766 -20.25 8.47 10.26
N LEU A 767 -20.91 8.70 9.11
CA LEU A 767 -22.33 8.42 8.91
C LEU A 767 -22.66 6.93 8.81
N ARG A 768 -21.67 6.08 8.54
CA ARG A 768 -21.88 4.63 8.46
C ARG A 768 -22.36 4.07 9.80
N PRO A 769 -23.35 3.15 9.81
CA PRO A 769 -23.98 2.65 11.05
C PRO A 769 -23.00 1.92 11.98
N GLU A 770 -21.95 1.34 11.43
CA GLU A 770 -20.97 0.50 12.13
C GLU A 770 -19.66 1.23 12.50
N VAL A 771 -19.51 2.51 12.16
CA VAL A 771 -18.28 3.29 12.41
C VAL A 771 -18.39 4.12 13.68
N GLY A 772 -17.42 4.02 14.59
CA GLY A 772 -17.39 4.74 15.87
C GLY A 772 -16.63 6.05 15.76
N ALA A 773 -15.40 6.00 15.28
CA ALA A 773 -14.54 7.17 15.11
C ALA A 773 -13.84 7.13 13.74
N VAL A 774 -13.54 8.30 13.19
CA VAL A 774 -12.81 8.47 11.94
C VAL A 774 -11.58 9.33 12.18
N GLY A 775 -10.41 8.85 11.80
CA GLY A 775 -9.13 9.55 11.90
C GLY A 775 -8.62 10.01 10.55
N ALA A 776 -8.08 11.23 10.51
CA ALA A 776 -7.41 11.80 9.34
C ALA A 776 -5.96 11.30 9.21
N ARG A 777 -5.37 11.47 8.03
CA ARG A 777 -3.92 11.35 7.85
C ARG A 777 -3.23 12.65 8.22
N LEU A 778 -2.34 12.58 9.20
CA LEU A 778 -1.62 13.75 9.70
C LEU A 778 -0.15 13.68 9.30
N TRP A 779 0.34 14.79 8.75
CA TRP A 779 1.71 14.98 8.35
C TRP A 779 2.43 15.93 9.31
N TYR A 780 3.71 15.69 9.52
CA TYR A 780 4.61 16.71 10.02
C TYR A 780 4.87 17.77 8.92
N PRO A 781 5.28 19.00 9.29
CA PRO A 781 5.61 20.05 8.30
C PRO A 781 6.76 19.70 7.35
N ASP A 782 7.55 18.66 7.66
CA ASP A 782 8.63 18.14 6.81
C ASP A 782 8.17 17.03 5.84
N ASP A 783 6.85 16.87 5.64
CA ASP A 783 6.23 15.84 4.81
C ASP A 783 6.56 14.40 5.23
N THR A 784 6.89 14.19 6.50
CA THR A 784 6.90 12.85 7.10
C THR A 784 5.58 12.54 7.80
N LEU A 785 5.16 11.27 7.76
CA LEU A 785 3.88 10.84 8.32
C LEU A 785 3.94 10.87 9.84
N GLN A 786 2.93 11.49 10.45
CA GLN A 786 2.78 11.52 11.90
C GLN A 786 1.69 10.56 12.39
N HIS A 787 0.58 10.46 11.66
CA HIS A 787 -0.52 9.56 12.01
C HIS A 787 -1.08 8.84 10.78
N GLY A 788 -0.97 7.50 10.78
CA GLY A 788 -1.58 6.59 9.81
C GLY A 788 -2.49 5.54 10.47
N GLY A 789 -3.14 5.88 11.59
CA GLY A 789 -3.74 4.92 12.53
C GLY A 789 -2.92 4.75 13.82
N VAL A 790 -3.52 4.18 14.87
CA VAL A 790 -2.82 3.84 16.13
C VAL A 790 -2.82 2.32 16.32
N ILE A 791 -1.64 1.78 16.59
CA ILE A 791 -1.39 0.38 16.93
C ILE A 791 -1.12 0.29 18.43
N LEU A 792 -1.83 -0.60 19.13
CA LEU A 792 -1.63 -0.85 20.55
C LEU A 792 -0.39 -1.73 20.78
N GLY A 793 0.16 -1.64 21.98
CA GLY A 793 1.34 -2.40 22.42
C GLY A 793 2.68 -1.80 22.01
N ILE A 794 2.74 -0.95 20.98
CA ILE A 794 3.99 -0.30 20.57
C ILE A 794 4.58 0.52 21.72
N GLY A 795 5.87 0.32 22.01
CA GLY A 795 6.56 0.97 23.14
C GLY A 795 5.99 0.58 24.52
N GLY A 796 5.21 -0.50 24.59
CA GLY A 796 4.53 -0.97 25.80
C GLY A 796 3.19 -0.30 26.07
N TRP A 797 2.59 0.41 25.10
CA TRP A 797 1.27 1.02 25.24
C TRP A 797 0.56 1.23 23.88
N ALA A 798 0.98 2.19 23.06
CA ALA A 798 0.44 2.47 21.73
C ALA A 798 1.41 3.36 20.91
N GLY A 799 1.33 3.27 19.58
CA GLY A 799 2.16 4.04 18.65
C GLY A 799 1.43 4.32 17.33
N HIS A 800 1.87 5.34 16.60
CA HIS A 800 1.26 5.73 15.33
C HIS A 800 1.84 4.89 14.19
N ALA A 801 0.99 4.24 13.41
CA ALA A 801 1.43 3.41 12.29
C ALA A 801 2.23 4.22 11.26
N HIS A 802 3.39 3.69 10.83
CA HIS A 802 4.27 4.28 9.80
C HIS A 802 4.83 5.67 10.16
N LYS A 803 4.94 5.98 11.45
CA LYS A 803 5.49 7.27 11.90
C LYS A 803 6.89 7.50 11.32
N GLY A 804 7.11 8.67 10.73
CA GLY A 804 8.37 9.08 10.11
C GLY A 804 8.56 8.65 8.65
N PHE A 805 7.61 7.92 8.05
CA PHE A 805 7.68 7.58 6.63
C PHE A 805 7.42 8.80 5.75
N SER A 806 8.14 8.94 4.64
CA SER A 806 7.98 10.08 3.74
C SER A 806 6.65 10.03 2.97
N LYS A 807 6.12 11.21 2.64
CA LYS A 807 4.98 11.38 1.74
C LYS A 807 5.22 10.67 0.40
N GLY A 808 4.18 10.01 -0.11
CA GLY A 808 4.26 9.17 -1.32
C GLY A 808 4.79 7.75 -1.10
N SER A 809 5.29 7.41 0.10
CA SER A 809 5.59 6.02 0.44
C SER A 809 4.29 5.21 0.53
N PRO A 810 4.23 3.99 -0.05
CA PRO A 810 3.07 3.12 0.12
C PRO A 810 2.93 2.59 1.56
N GLY A 811 4.01 2.63 2.34
CA GLY A 811 4.06 1.97 3.65
C GLY A 811 4.03 0.45 3.54
N TYR A 812 3.71 -0.21 4.65
CA TYR A 812 3.60 -1.66 4.74
C TYR A 812 2.43 -2.16 3.89
N VAL A 813 2.73 -2.83 2.77
CA VAL A 813 1.75 -3.41 1.84
C VAL A 813 0.65 -2.40 1.47
N GLY A 814 1.05 -1.17 1.15
CA GLY A 814 0.13 -0.11 0.74
C GLY A 814 -0.67 0.57 1.85
N ARG A 815 -0.61 0.11 3.11
CA ARG A 815 -1.51 0.58 4.21
C ARG A 815 -1.47 2.09 4.49
N MET A 816 -0.44 2.84 4.09
CA MET A 816 -0.45 4.32 4.22
C MET A 816 -1.41 5.01 3.24
N SER A 817 -1.80 4.31 2.17
CA SER A 817 -2.64 4.80 1.08
C SER A 817 -4.00 4.12 1.00
N LEU A 818 -4.32 3.24 1.96
CA LEU A 818 -5.55 2.46 1.99
C LEU A 818 -6.41 2.84 3.19
N ILE A 819 -7.73 2.79 3.01
CA ILE A 819 -8.66 2.90 4.13
C ILE A 819 -8.47 1.65 5.00
N SER A 820 -8.48 1.81 6.32
CA SER A 820 -8.22 0.69 7.24
C SER A 820 -8.94 0.90 8.55
N ASP A 821 -9.42 -0.20 9.13
CA ASP A 821 -9.89 -0.21 10.50
C ASP A 821 -8.68 -0.33 11.44
N PHE A 822 -8.60 0.52 12.46
CA PHE A 822 -7.59 0.42 13.52
C PHE A 822 -8.26 0.24 14.89
N SER A 823 -7.48 -0.18 15.87
CA SER A 823 -7.98 -0.20 17.26
C SER A 823 -8.24 1.21 17.77
N ALA A 824 -7.43 2.19 17.38
CA ALA A 824 -7.65 3.59 17.68
C ALA A 824 -7.16 4.54 16.58
N VAL A 825 -7.67 5.77 16.62
CA VAL A 825 -7.20 6.93 15.86
C VAL A 825 -7.00 8.10 16.82
N THR A 826 -6.25 9.13 16.42
CA THR A 826 -5.89 10.20 17.35
C THR A 826 -6.90 11.35 17.38
N ALA A 827 -7.14 11.92 18.57
CA ALA A 827 -7.96 13.13 18.72
C ALA A 827 -7.25 14.42 18.29
N ALA A 828 -6.03 14.35 17.74
CA ALA A 828 -5.48 15.51 17.04
C ALA A 828 -6.40 15.95 15.88
N CYS A 829 -7.01 14.99 15.17
CA CYS A 829 -8.14 15.22 14.26
C CYS A 829 -9.01 13.94 14.18
N LEU A 830 -10.14 13.94 14.91
CA LEU A 830 -11.06 12.80 15.00
C LEU A 830 -12.50 13.25 14.79
N VAL A 831 -13.25 12.54 13.94
CA VAL A 831 -14.68 12.79 13.70
C VAL A 831 -15.52 11.62 14.24
N VAL A 832 -16.62 11.92 14.94
CA VAL A 832 -17.51 10.93 15.58
C VAL A 832 -18.95 11.47 15.63
N GLN A 833 -19.95 10.60 15.51
CA GLN A 833 -21.34 11.01 15.73
C GLN A 833 -21.55 11.38 17.22
N LYS A 834 -22.24 12.49 17.46
CA LYS A 834 -22.45 13.03 18.81
C LYS A 834 -23.13 12.01 19.74
N ASN A 835 -24.17 11.33 19.24
CA ASN A 835 -24.89 10.31 19.99
C ASN A 835 -23.99 9.12 20.42
N ARG A 836 -23.03 8.70 19.59
CA ARG A 836 -22.08 7.62 19.89
C ARG A 836 -21.04 8.07 20.90
N PHE A 837 -20.53 9.30 20.75
CA PHE A 837 -19.63 9.93 21.71
C PHE A 837 -20.28 10.01 23.10
N GLU A 838 -21.53 10.49 23.17
CA GLU A 838 -22.29 10.60 24.42
C GLU A 838 -22.64 9.22 25.01
N ALA A 839 -23.01 8.25 24.17
CA ALA A 839 -23.38 6.89 24.61
C ALA A 839 -22.25 6.16 25.33
N VAL A 840 -20.99 6.40 24.95
CA VAL A 840 -19.83 5.83 25.66
C VAL A 840 -19.34 6.70 26.82
N GLY A 841 -19.94 7.87 27.05
CA GLY A 841 -19.59 8.79 28.14
C GLY A 841 -18.52 9.83 27.78
N GLY A 842 -18.27 10.09 26.50
CA GLY A 842 -17.29 11.08 26.02
C GLY A 842 -15.84 10.70 26.33
N LEU A 843 -14.95 11.69 26.41
CA LEU A 843 -13.56 11.47 26.84
C LEU A 843 -13.49 11.26 28.36
N ASN A 844 -12.62 10.36 28.82
CA ASN A 844 -12.44 10.09 30.25
C ASN A 844 -11.70 11.23 30.96
N GLU A 845 -12.44 12.25 31.40
CA GLU A 845 -11.89 13.44 32.05
C GLU A 845 -11.39 13.23 33.48
N THR A 846 -11.68 12.08 34.09
CA THR A 846 -11.28 11.74 35.46
C THR A 846 -9.91 11.09 35.54
N GLU A 847 -9.67 10.05 34.74
CA GLU A 847 -8.43 9.27 34.79
C GLU A 847 -7.47 9.59 33.64
N LEU A 848 -7.97 10.12 32.51
CA LEU A 848 -7.20 10.43 31.30
C LEU A 848 -7.36 11.90 30.92
N GLN A 849 -6.71 12.78 31.68
CA GLN A 849 -6.88 14.22 31.53
C GLN A 849 -6.19 14.77 30.28
N VAL A 850 -5.11 14.13 29.84
CA VAL A 850 -4.19 14.73 28.86
C VAL A 850 -3.67 13.74 27.82
N ALA A 851 -3.28 12.52 28.23
CA ALA A 851 -2.81 11.48 27.31
C ALA A 851 -3.78 10.29 27.24
N CYS A 852 -3.71 9.53 26.15
CA CYS A 852 -4.46 8.29 25.90
C CYS A 852 -5.99 8.40 25.91
N ASN A 853 -6.55 9.61 26.04
CA ASN A 853 -8.00 9.83 26.09
C ASN A 853 -8.70 9.45 24.78
N ASP A 854 -8.02 9.64 23.66
CA ASP A 854 -8.45 9.26 22.31
C ASP A 854 -8.41 7.74 22.11
N VAL A 855 -7.33 7.09 22.55
CA VAL A 855 -7.20 5.63 22.53
C VAL A 855 -8.30 4.98 23.38
N ASP A 856 -8.53 5.45 24.61
CA ASP A 856 -9.59 4.93 25.49
C ASP A 856 -10.99 5.15 24.89
N LEU A 857 -11.26 6.31 24.30
CA LEU A 857 -12.53 6.56 23.59
C LEU A 857 -12.75 5.57 22.45
N CYS A 858 -11.74 5.40 21.60
CA CYS A 858 -11.77 4.46 20.49
C CYS A 858 -12.01 3.01 20.96
N LEU A 859 -11.37 2.60 22.06
CA LEU A 859 -11.56 1.26 22.62
C LEU A 859 -12.95 1.08 23.25
N ARG A 860 -13.52 2.09 23.91
CA ARG A 860 -14.91 2.04 24.39
C ARG A 860 -15.93 2.01 23.25
N LEU A 861 -15.67 2.73 22.16
CA LEU A 861 -16.50 2.62 20.94
C LEU A 861 -16.46 1.20 20.36
N ARG A 862 -15.29 0.55 20.39
CA ARG A 862 -15.16 -0.86 20.00
C ARG A 862 -15.88 -1.82 20.94
N GLU A 863 -15.78 -1.63 22.26
CA GLU A 863 -16.57 -2.40 23.24
C GLU A 863 -18.08 -2.26 22.99
N ALA A 864 -18.52 -1.09 22.50
CA ALA A 864 -19.91 -0.84 22.12
C ALA A 864 -20.31 -1.41 20.73
N GLY A 865 -19.40 -2.09 20.03
CA GLY A 865 -19.65 -2.76 18.75
C GLY A 865 -19.34 -1.93 17.50
N TYR A 866 -18.69 -0.77 17.64
CA TYR A 866 -18.31 0.08 16.51
C TYR A 866 -16.85 -0.15 16.05
N ARG A 867 -16.51 0.31 14.84
CA ARG A 867 -15.14 0.26 14.30
C ARG A 867 -14.53 1.65 14.18
N ASN A 868 -13.22 1.76 14.36
CA ASN A 868 -12.52 3.02 14.17
C ASN A 868 -11.80 3.00 12.83
N VAL A 869 -12.10 3.96 11.96
CA VAL A 869 -11.63 4.00 10.58
C VAL A 869 -10.55 5.06 10.43
N PHE A 870 -9.44 4.70 9.79
CA PHE A 870 -8.47 5.63 9.26
C PHE A 870 -8.74 5.84 7.76
N THR A 871 -8.80 7.10 7.31
CA THR A 871 -8.85 7.42 5.88
C THR A 871 -7.61 8.19 5.44
N PRO A 872 -6.90 7.73 4.40
CA PRO A 872 -5.76 8.43 3.81
C PRO A 872 -6.20 9.59 2.89
N TYR A 873 -7.51 9.82 2.73
CA TYR A 873 -8.07 10.85 1.84
C TYR A 873 -8.54 12.12 2.59
N ALA A 874 -8.23 12.21 3.88
CA ALA A 874 -8.33 13.43 4.68
C ALA A 874 -6.93 13.82 5.17
N ASP A 875 -6.26 14.70 4.44
CA ASP A 875 -4.88 15.14 4.71
C ASP A 875 -4.83 16.49 5.42
N LEU A 876 -4.11 16.54 6.55
CA LEU A 876 -3.79 17.77 7.30
C LEU A 876 -2.33 17.75 7.76
N TYR A 877 -1.73 18.93 7.95
CA TYR A 877 -0.51 19.06 8.76
C TYR A 877 -0.89 19.19 10.24
N HIS A 878 -0.07 18.63 11.12
CA HIS A 878 -0.16 18.83 12.57
C HIS A 878 1.22 19.24 13.09
N HIS A 879 1.33 20.48 13.56
CA HIS A 879 2.59 21.13 13.97
C HIS A 879 3.10 20.70 15.37
N GLU A 880 2.53 19.61 15.92
CA GLU A 880 2.76 18.89 17.18
C GLU A 880 3.48 19.62 18.34
N SER A 881 2.80 19.70 19.49
CA SER A 881 3.37 20.08 20.80
C SER A 881 3.96 21.51 20.87
N ALA A 882 3.70 22.34 19.86
CA ALA A 882 4.23 23.69 19.78
C ALA A 882 3.72 24.63 20.89
N THR A 883 2.55 24.36 21.47
CA THR A 883 1.97 25.13 22.60
C THR A 883 2.07 24.42 23.96
N ARG A 884 2.07 23.08 23.99
CA ARG A 884 2.02 22.25 25.22
C ARG A 884 3.41 21.93 25.82
N GLY A 885 4.44 21.86 24.98
CA GLY A 885 5.79 21.42 25.35
C GLY A 885 5.87 19.93 25.74
N PHE A 886 7.09 19.41 25.89
CA PHE A 886 7.34 17.99 26.16
C PHE A 886 6.89 17.54 27.58
N GLU A 887 6.75 16.23 27.78
CA GLU A 887 6.51 15.58 29.09
C GLU A 887 7.80 15.56 29.94
N ASP A 888 8.31 16.74 30.28
CA ASP A 888 9.65 16.93 30.83
C ASP A 888 9.68 17.19 32.36
N THR A 889 8.63 17.79 32.92
CA THR A 889 8.50 18.06 34.36
C THR A 889 8.13 16.81 35.19
N PRO A 890 8.52 16.73 36.48
CA PRO A 890 8.16 15.63 37.37
C PRO A 890 6.65 15.40 37.50
N GLU A 891 5.87 16.48 37.56
CA GLU A 891 4.42 16.46 37.71
C GLU A 891 3.74 15.90 36.45
N LYS A 892 4.17 16.36 35.26
CA LYS A 892 3.71 15.85 33.96
C LYS A 892 4.01 14.35 33.80
N LYS A 893 5.24 13.94 34.12
CA LYS A 893 5.65 12.52 34.12
C LYS A 893 4.84 11.66 35.09
N ALA A 894 4.58 12.16 36.30
CA ALA A 894 3.77 11.45 37.29
C ALA A 894 2.31 11.28 36.83
N ARG A 895 1.71 12.33 36.24
CA ARG A 895 0.38 12.25 35.61
C ARG A 895 0.36 11.23 34.47
N PHE A 896 1.30 11.34 33.53
CA PHE A 896 1.39 10.42 32.40
C PHE A 896 1.56 8.96 32.84
N GLU A 897 2.35 8.70 33.88
CA GLU A 897 2.49 7.35 34.43
C GLU A 897 1.17 6.84 35.03
N LYS A 898 0.39 7.70 35.71
CA LYS A 898 -0.95 7.33 36.21
C LYS A 898 -1.90 7.00 35.05
N GLU A 899 -1.94 7.83 34.01
CA GLU A 899 -2.75 7.63 32.81
C GLU A 899 -2.37 6.32 32.10
N ARG A 900 -1.08 6.06 31.96
CA ARG A 900 -0.54 4.81 31.43
C ARG A 900 -0.94 3.59 32.26
N GLN A 901 -0.87 3.68 33.60
CA GLN A 901 -1.28 2.59 34.48
C GLN A 901 -2.77 2.27 34.35
N TYR A 902 -3.63 3.28 34.24
CA TYR A 902 -5.05 3.08 33.94
C TYR A 902 -5.23 2.31 32.62
N MET A 903 -4.52 2.72 31.56
CA MET A 903 -4.62 2.06 30.26
C MET A 903 -4.19 0.59 30.32
N ILE A 904 -3.07 0.28 31.00
CA ILE A 904 -2.62 -1.11 31.17
C ILE A 904 -3.62 -1.91 32.00
N GLN A 905 -4.17 -1.33 33.07
CA GLN A 905 -5.12 -2.01 33.94
C GLN A 905 -6.45 -2.31 33.24
N ARG A 906 -6.97 -1.37 32.44
CA ARG A 906 -8.24 -1.53 31.73
C ARG A 906 -8.11 -2.31 30.42
N TRP A 907 -7.06 -2.02 29.64
CA TRP A 907 -6.94 -2.44 28.24
C TRP A 907 -5.76 -3.40 27.97
N GLY A 908 -5.05 -3.85 29.00
CA GLY A 908 -3.82 -4.63 28.87
C GLY A 908 -3.96 -5.89 28.00
N SER A 909 -5.11 -6.57 28.02
CA SER A 909 -5.37 -7.75 27.19
C SER A 909 -5.41 -7.42 25.68
N VAL A 910 -6.07 -6.33 25.30
CA VAL A 910 -6.14 -5.88 23.90
C VAL A 910 -4.81 -5.27 23.46
N MET A 911 -4.07 -4.63 24.37
CA MET A 911 -2.73 -4.09 24.08
C MET A 911 -1.69 -5.17 23.75
N SER A 912 -1.83 -6.39 24.28
CA SER A 912 -0.93 -7.49 23.94
C SER A 912 -1.20 -8.10 22.57
N ASN A 913 -2.41 -7.94 22.03
CA ASN A 913 -2.81 -8.49 20.75
C ASN A 913 -3.82 -7.55 20.05
N ASP A 914 -3.30 -6.52 19.39
CA ASP A 914 -4.11 -5.59 18.61
C ASP A 914 -4.63 -6.28 17.34
N PRO A 915 -5.95 -6.41 17.13
CA PRO A 915 -6.49 -7.06 15.93
C PRO A 915 -6.11 -6.37 14.62
N ALA A 916 -5.74 -5.08 14.65
CA ALA A 916 -5.28 -4.33 13.48
C ALA A 916 -3.77 -4.49 13.20
N TYR A 917 -3.06 -5.37 13.94
CA TYR A 917 -1.61 -5.53 13.85
C TYR A 917 -1.16 -6.99 14.04
N ASN A 918 -0.41 -7.53 13.08
CA ASN A 918 -0.03 -8.93 13.10
C ASN A 918 1.01 -9.25 14.21
N PRO A 919 0.88 -10.38 14.94
CA PRO A 919 1.82 -10.80 15.98
C PRO A 919 3.25 -11.12 15.49
N ASN A 920 3.45 -11.31 14.19
CA ASN A 920 4.76 -11.50 13.55
C ASN A 920 5.50 -10.17 13.30
N LEU A 921 4.88 -9.02 13.58
CA LEU A 921 5.47 -7.67 13.43
C LEU A 921 5.84 -7.06 14.79
N THR A 922 6.90 -6.27 14.87
CA THR A 922 7.46 -5.78 16.14
C THR A 922 6.55 -4.79 16.89
N LEU A 923 6.61 -4.79 18.22
CA LEU A 923 6.02 -3.73 19.06
C LEU A 923 7.07 -2.73 19.57
N ASP A 924 8.30 -2.80 19.08
CA ASP A 924 9.38 -1.90 19.49
C ASP A 924 9.47 -0.64 18.61
N HIS A 925 8.97 -0.70 17.37
CA HIS A 925 9.09 0.34 16.35
C HIS A 925 7.79 0.53 15.56
N GLU A 926 7.57 1.74 15.02
CA GLU A 926 6.38 2.09 14.23
C GLU A 926 6.45 1.68 12.73
N ASP A 927 7.44 0.87 12.33
CA ASP A 927 7.84 0.66 10.93
C ASP A 927 7.38 -0.67 10.31
N PHE A 928 6.61 -1.49 11.03
CA PHE A 928 6.14 -2.80 10.58
C PHE A 928 7.30 -3.77 10.25
N SER A 929 8.46 -3.61 10.90
CA SER A 929 9.52 -4.61 10.84
C SER A 929 9.17 -5.90 11.56
N LEU A 930 9.90 -6.98 11.25
CA LEU A 930 9.68 -8.32 11.82
C LEU A 930 9.84 -8.34 13.35
N ALA A 931 9.02 -9.13 14.04
CA ALA A 931 9.20 -9.44 15.44
C ALA A 931 10.25 -10.55 15.64
N TRP A 932 11.14 -10.35 16.61
CA TRP A 932 12.22 -11.30 16.95
C TRP A 932 12.23 -11.58 18.47
N PRO A 933 11.60 -12.67 18.96
CA PRO A 933 10.79 -13.65 18.22
C PRO A 933 9.39 -13.13 17.87
N PRO A 934 8.66 -13.79 16.94
CA PRO A 934 7.24 -13.52 16.75
C PRO A 934 6.42 -13.84 18.00
N ARG A 935 5.25 -13.19 18.13
CA ARG A 935 4.34 -13.37 19.27
C ARG A 935 3.30 -14.48 19.06
N VAL A 936 3.55 -15.40 18.12
CA VAL A 936 2.76 -16.62 17.93
C VAL A 936 3.51 -17.81 18.53
N ALA A 937 2.79 -18.69 19.24
CA ALA A 937 3.37 -19.93 19.73
C ALA A 937 3.74 -20.87 18.56
N PRO A 938 4.75 -21.75 18.67
CA PRO A 938 5.08 -22.69 17.59
C PRO A 938 4.10 -23.89 17.48
N VAL A 939 3.34 -24.17 18.54
CA VAL A 939 2.40 -25.31 18.68
C VAL A 939 1.13 -24.77 19.35
N PRO A 940 -0.07 -25.30 19.07
CA PRO A 940 -1.28 -24.87 19.78
C PRO A 940 -1.11 -25.02 21.30
N GLU A 941 -1.65 -24.08 22.06
CA GLU A 941 -1.76 -24.25 23.51
C GLU A 941 -2.77 -25.36 23.80
N ARG A 942 -2.39 -26.36 24.61
CA ARG A 942 -3.34 -27.40 25.04
C ARG A 942 -4.43 -26.74 25.87
N VAL A 943 -5.67 -26.83 25.40
CA VAL A 943 -6.84 -26.50 26.19
C VAL A 943 -7.09 -27.71 27.09
N ASP A 944 -6.60 -27.64 28.34
CA ASP A 944 -6.86 -28.63 29.39
C ASP A 944 -8.33 -28.61 29.84
#